data_AF-A0A960LKW5-F1
#
_entry.id   AF-A0A960LKW5-F1
#
_cell.length_a   1.000
_cell.length_b   1.000
_cell.length_c   1.000
_cell.angle_alpha   90.00
_cell.angle_beta   90.00
_cell.angle_gamma   90.00
#
_symmetry.space_group_name_H-M   'P 1'
#
loop_
_entity.id
_entity.type
_entity.pdbx_description
1 polymer ?
#
loop_
_entity_poly.entity_id
_entity_poly.type
_entity_poly.pdbx_seq_one_letter_code
_entity_poly.pdbx_strand_id
1 'polypeptide(L)'
;MKSLPIPLRALSHRFGRLIRLLALLVASVSVPSQAEDWGAFSIIPVGGPSMVLEAVDAGTTEGTLVSIGKPTGAAHQKWVITPKADGYFSIKPTHQSTLALAVAKGGVNNGTLAVLESESDQPWQLWALTKQENGSYTLTPKHAPEKGLDDFGGKTDPGARIDLWDNKPGDRHLHWFIQPLAGSPLPAAVADAPPAYLAPEIEPEAILSGEIKETKFNQSKIFPGTVRDVTLFIPAQYDGSRPACVYVKTDGYHPREKEMMETMIATGEMPVTIGVFVRPGTLPAPMKGTLDRRNRDFEYDAVNDNKVRFLIEELLPFVAKEFDLKLSPDGNDRSISGGSSGGIAAFVAAWNRPDAFSRVYCASGSFVAFRGGHELPTMIRKFEAKPIRTFMTTGMRDMENAAGDWFLLDQEVDKALKFSGYDYQFRIIDGGHVAGYMENYREGMAYLWKDWPERVNAGPSAPRAREILIPGEDWQLVAEGFKSTRGPAVNATGEVFFADTTSDKIHRINLDGTVGVFASETGNAHCVTVGADGTLYSISEKSGKLMSYDATGAAKVVLDEILGHSILAMPGGGLYVTSNGDKAHGPGSVWFIKDGNKTQVDSGIKFATGMTYRPDQWLLSVAEGHSKWVYSYQINEDGTLANKERFFHLHVADWDDDAGAESVCYSIEGRQFIATRSGIQISADDGPTQVILPVPDGSRVTGVCLGGQEMDTLFAFCGNKIWKRKIQHHAMGAFSPWTRVNGTKL
;
A
#
# COMPACT_ATOMS: atom_id res chain seq x y z
N MET A 1 -63.49 -21.78 19.63
CA MET A 1 -63.24 -20.60 18.77
C MET A 1 -62.49 -21.09 17.55
N LYS A 2 -63.00 -20.73 16.37
CA LYS A 2 -62.68 -21.37 15.08
C LYS A 2 -61.21 -21.22 14.67
N SER A 3 -60.80 -22.25 13.96
CA SER A 3 -59.48 -22.67 13.51
C SER A 3 -59.19 -22.30 12.05
N LEU A 4 -57.92 -21.95 11.77
CA LEU A 4 -57.11 -22.26 10.56
C LEU A 4 -57.60 -21.70 9.18
N PRO A 5 -56.85 -21.85 8.07
CA PRO A 5 -55.53 -21.29 7.71
C PRO A 5 -55.45 -20.74 6.24
N ILE A 6 -54.25 -20.35 5.79
CA ILE A 6 -53.83 -20.02 4.40
C ILE A 6 -54.08 -21.23 3.44
N PRO A 7 -54.28 -21.06 2.11
CA PRO A 7 -53.16 -21.26 1.16
C PRO A 7 -53.20 -20.50 -0.19
N LEU A 8 -52.06 -20.61 -0.89
CA LEU A 8 -51.67 -20.20 -2.24
C LEU A 8 -52.42 -20.88 -3.43
N ARG A 9 -52.24 -20.24 -4.62
CA ARG A 9 -52.14 -20.76 -6.02
C ARG A 9 -53.41 -20.98 -6.87
N ALA A 10 -53.45 -20.30 -8.03
CA ALA A 10 -53.68 -20.83 -9.41
C ALA A 10 -53.86 -19.64 -10.39
N LEU A 11 -53.03 -19.49 -11.44
CA LEU A 11 -53.24 -19.92 -12.85
C LEU A 11 -54.60 -19.43 -13.44
N SER A 12 -54.74 -18.90 -14.66
CA SER A 12 -53.87 -18.73 -15.84
C SER A 12 -54.73 -18.14 -16.98
N HIS A 13 -54.10 -17.42 -17.94
CA HIS A 13 -54.45 -17.35 -19.38
C HIS A 13 -55.78 -16.65 -19.79
N ARG A 14 -55.93 -15.86 -20.87
CA ARG A 14 -55.27 -15.83 -22.19
C ARG A 14 -55.81 -14.65 -23.05
N PHE A 15 -54.97 -14.18 -23.98
CA PHE A 15 -55.22 -13.59 -25.32
C PHE A 15 -55.95 -12.24 -25.54
N GLY A 16 -55.28 -11.38 -26.32
CA GLY A 16 -55.89 -10.36 -27.17
C GLY A 16 -54.88 -9.32 -27.69
N ARG A 17 -54.28 -9.55 -28.87
CA ARG A 17 -53.31 -8.66 -29.53
C ARG A 17 -54.00 -7.50 -30.30
N LEU A 18 -53.20 -6.45 -30.53
CA LEU A 18 -53.14 -5.54 -31.69
C LEU A 18 -53.91 -4.20 -31.62
N ILE A 19 -53.18 -3.07 -31.66
CA ILE A 19 -53.08 -2.12 -32.79
C ILE A 19 -52.14 -0.93 -32.43
N ARG A 20 -51.36 -0.49 -33.43
CA ARG A 20 -50.36 0.62 -33.50
C ARG A 20 -51.05 2.00 -33.28
N LEU A 21 -50.42 3.15 -32.97
CA LEU A 21 -49.28 3.84 -33.60
C LEU A 21 -49.02 5.19 -32.85
N LEU A 22 -47.80 5.72 -33.01
CA LEU A 22 -47.20 7.01 -32.60
C LEU A 22 -48.10 8.25 -32.39
N ALA A 23 -47.73 9.04 -31.37
CA ALA A 23 -47.56 10.50 -31.49
C ALA A 23 -46.37 10.97 -30.63
N LEU A 24 -45.34 11.51 -31.30
CA LEU A 24 -44.24 12.28 -30.70
C LEU A 24 -44.76 13.63 -30.19
N LEU A 25 -44.29 14.07 -29.02
CA LEU A 25 -43.87 15.46 -28.84
C LEU A 25 -42.73 15.56 -27.82
N VAL A 26 -41.80 16.43 -28.18
CA VAL A 26 -40.44 16.64 -27.68
C VAL A 26 -40.41 17.23 -26.28
N ALA A 27 -39.64 16.61 -25.38
CA ALA A 27 -39.01 17.30 -24.26
C ALA A 27 -37.50 17.07 -24.38
N SER A 28 -36.79 18.14 -24.74
CA SER A 28 -35.34 18.23 -24.80
C SER A 28 -34.76 18.03 -23.40
N VAL A 29 -34.35 16.81 -23.09
CA VAL A 29 -33.45 16.55 -21.97
C VAL A 29 -32.03 16.71 -22.51
N SER A 30 -31.43 17.87 -22.24
CA SER A 30 -29.97 18.02 -22.27
C SER A 30 -29.41 17.10 -21.18
N VAL A 31 -29.02 15.89 -21.57
CA VAL A 31 -28.21 15.01 -20.73
C VAL A 31 -26.83 15.67 -20.64
N PRO A 32 -26.32 16.05 -19.45
CA PRO A 32 -24.91 16.35 -19.35
C PRO A 32 -24.18 15.03 -19.59
N SER A 33 -23.38 14.95 -20.64
CA SER A 33 -22.46 13.86 -20.87
C SER A 33 -21.40 13.88 -19.76
N GLN A 34 -21.68 13.25 -18.62
CA GLN A 34 -20.62 12.69 -17.80
C GLN A 34 -20.09 11.48 -18.55
N ALA A 35 -19.12 11.71 -19.43
CA ALA A 35 -18.18 10.66 -19.79
C ALA A 35 -17.40 10.33 -18.52
N GLU A 36 -17.51 9.09 -18.07
CA GLU A 36 -16.80 8.57 -16.89
C GLU A 36 -15.27 8.60 -17.16
N ASP A 37 -14.48 9.11 -16.21
CA ASP A 37 -13.03 9.33 -16.33
C ASP A 37 -12.19 8.03 -16.20
N TRP A 38 -12.66 6.89 -16.73
CA TRP A 38 -11.85 5.67 -16.75
C TRP A 38 -10.88 5.68 -17.94
N GLY A 39 -9.58 5.92 -17.69
CA GLY A 39 -8.51 5.69 -18.68
C GLY A 39 -7.88 6.89 -19.35
N ALA A 40 -7.95 8.05 -18.70
CA ALA A 40 -7.36 9.29 -19.15
C ALA A 40 -6.08 9.68 -18.38
N PHE A 41 -5.22 10.44 -19.03
CA PHE A 41 -3.93 10.90 -18.54
C PHE A 41 -3.88 12.43 -18.58
N SER A 42 -3.17 13.01 -17.63
CA SER A 42 -2.63 14.37 -17.76
C SER A 42 -1.21 14.26 -18.31
N ILE A 43 -0.87 15.13 -19.27
CA ILE A 43 0.46 15.19 -19.88
C ILE A 43 1.06 16.53 -19.46
N ILE A 44 2.12 16.50 -18.65
CA ILE A 44 2.68 17.67 -17.96
C ILE A 44 4.10 17.92 -18.48
N PRO A 45 4.44 19.12 -18.95
CA PRO A 45 5.80 19.41 -19.40
C PRO A 45 6.76 19.42 -18.20
N VAL A 46 7.93 18.81 -18.35
CA VAL A 46 8.97 18.82 -17.31
C VAL A 46 9.52 20.24 -17.08
N GLY A 47 9.53 21.09 -18.11
CA GLY A 47 9.92 22.50 -18.02
C GLY A 47 8.90 23.37 -17.27
N GLY A 48 7.64 22.96 -17.22
CA GLY A 48 6.54 23.72 -16.61
C GLY A 48 5.60 22.83 -15.78
N PRO A 49 6.04 22.32 -14.62
CA PRO A 49 5.30 21.32 -13.84
C PRO A 49 3.95 21.80 -13.29
N SER A 50 3.68 23.11 -13.34
CA SER A 50 2.38 23.70 -12.99
C SER A 50 1.40 23.81 -14.17
N MET A 51 1.75 23.26 -15.34
CA MET A 51 0.95 23.31 -16.57
C MET A 51 0.59 21.91 -17.05
N VAL A 52 -0.39 21.82 -17.97
CA VAL A 52 -0.84 20.58 -18.61
C VAL A 52 -1.06 20.79 -20.10
N LEU A 53 -0.83 19.75 -20.90
CA LEU A 53 -1.16 19.71 -22.32
C LEU A 53 -2.67 19.87 -22.52
N GLU A 54 -3.07 20.75 -23.42
CA GLU A 54 -4.47 21.07 -23.68
C GLU A 54 -4.78 21.25 -25.16
N ALA A 55 -5.95 20.79 -25.60
CA ALA A 55 -6.51 21.18 -26.87
C ALA A 55 -7.10 22.59 -26.74
N VAL A 56 -6.57 23.55 -27.50
CA VAL A 56 -6.92 24.98 -27.41
C VAL A 56 -8.42 25.15 -27.57
N ASP A 57 -9.03 25.91 -26.64
CA ASP A 57 -10.45 26.27 -26.61
C ASP A 57 -11.42 25.06 -26.68
N ALA A 58 -10.96 23.87 -26.27
CA ALA A 58 -11.69 22.62 -26.44
C ALA A 58 -12.14 22.37 -27.90
N GLY A 59 -11.33 22.78 -28.87
CA GLY A 59 -11.61 22.63 -30.29
C GLY A 59 -11.96 21.19 -30.68
N THR A 60 -12.91 21.07 -31.61
CA THR A 60 -13.49 19.80 -32.06
C THR A 60 -13.26 19.53 -33.54
N THR A 61 -12.49 20.40 -34.21
CA THR A 61 -12.24 20.34 -35.66
C THR A 61 -10.79 19.94 -35.97
N GLU A 62 -10.58 19.34 -37.13
CA GLU A 62 -9.24 19.05 -37.64
C GLU A 62 -8.41 20.34 -37.77
N GLY A 63 -7.15 20.26 -37.35
CA GLY A 63 -6.23 21.39 -37.25
C GLY A 63 -6.32 22.18 -35.94
N THR A 64 -7.15 21.76 -34.98
CA THR A 64 -7.16 22.37 -33.63
C THR A 64 -5.75 22.34 -33.03
N LEU A 65 -5.25 23.48 -32.58
CA LEU A 65 -3.93 23.59 -31.97
C LEU A 65 -3.90 22.94 -30.60
N VAL A 66 -2.70 22.51 -30.19
CA VAL A 66 -2.42 22.04 -28.84
C VAL A 66 -1.45 23.02 -28.17
N SER A 67 -1.67 23.32 -26.90
CA SER A 67 -0.84 24.20 -26.07
C SER A 67 -0.59 23.58 -24.70
N ILE A 68 0.16 24.28 -23.85
CA ILE A 68 0.15 24.07 -22.40
C ILE A 68 -0.74 25.11 -21.72
N GLY A 69 -1.47 24.71 -20.68
CA GLY A 69 -2.35 25.59 -19.91
C GLY A 69 -2.34 25.28 -18.43
N LYS A 70 -2.97 26.15 -17.62
CA LYS A 70 -3.11 25.87 -16.18
C LYS A 70 -4.09 24.71 -15.98
N PRO A 71 -3.81 23.77 -15.06
CA PRO A 71 -4.69 22.64 -14.80
C PRO A 71 -6.04 23.11 -14.26
N THR A 72 -7.10 22.90 -15.03
CA THR A 72 -8.50 23.15 -14.67
C THR A 72 -9.28 21.85 -14.44
N GLY A 73 -8.73 20.72 -14.90
CA GLY A 73 -9.40 19.41 -14.88
C GLY A 73 -10.52 19.29 -15.93
N ALA A 74 -10.56 20.18 -16.92
CA ALA A 74 -11.51 20.14 -18.03
C ALA A 74 -11.16 19.03 -19.03
N ALA A 75 -12.17 18.54 -19.77
CA ALA A 75 -12.03 17.39 -20.66
C ALA A 75 -11.05 17.60 -21.84
N HIS A 76 -10.74 18.85 -22.20
CA HIS A 76 -9.74 19.19 -23.22
C HIS A 76 -8.29 19.17 -22.70
N GLN A 77 -8.09 18.94 -21.40
CA GLN A 77 -6.79 18.77 -20.75
C GLN A 77 -6.53 17.31 -20.32
N LYS A 78 -7.42 16.40 -20.72
CA LYS A 78 -7.37 14.97 -20.40
C LYS A 78 -7.18 14.18 -21.68
N TRP A 79 -6.31 13.19 -21.65
CA TRP A 79 -5.87 12.49 -22.85
C TRP A 79 -5.98 10.98 -22.68
N VAL A 80 -6.63 10.29 -23.60
CA VAL A 80 -6.64 8.84 -23.70
C VAL A 80 -5.43 8.41 -24.52
N ILE A 81 -4.61 7.53 -23.95
CA ILE A 81 -3.44 6.94 -24.62
C ILE A 81 -3.79 5.49 -24.96
N THR A 82 -3.89 5.16 -26.24
CA THR A 82 -4.28 3.83 -26.72
C THR A 82 -3.10 3.15 -27.40
N PRO A 83 -2.72 1.93 -27.00
CA PRO A 83 -1.68 1.16 -27.69
C PRO A 83 -2.10 0.82 -29.12
N LYS A 84 -1.15 0.90 -30.04
CA LYS A 84 -1.26 0.54 -31.46
C LYS A 84 -0.17 -0.50 -31.79
N ALA A 85 -0.14 -0.98 -33.02
CA ALA A 85 0.86 -1.95 -33.46
C ALA A 85 2.30 -1.41 -33.33
N ASP A 86 3.26 -2.34 -33.25
CA ASP A 86 4.71 -2.06 -33.22
C ASP A 86 5.18 -1.19 -32.04
N GLY A 87 4.46 -1.21 -30.90
CA GLY A 87 4.85 -0.46 -29.70
C GLY A 87 4.58 1.05 -29.76
N TYR A 88 3.78 1.52 -30.71
CA TYR A 88 3.36 2.93 -30.81
C TYR A 88 2.02 3.17 -30.10
N PHE A 89 1.71 4.44 -29.86
CA PHE A 89 0.50 4.88 -29.19
C PHE A 89 -0.21 5.99 -29.97
N SER A 90 -1.54 5.96 -29.97
CA SER A 90 -2.36 7.13 -30.35
C SER A 90 -2.77 7.88 -29.09
N ILE A 91 -2.71 9.21 -29.13
CA ILE A 91 -3.05 10.09 -28.00
C ILE A 91 -4.26 10.94 -28.43
N LYS A 92 -5.35 10.93 -27.67
CA LYS A 92 -6.60 11.61 -28.03
C LYS A 92 -7.16 12.39 -26.85
N PRO A 93 -7.72 13.59 -27.04
CA PRO A 93 -8.35 14.30 -25.94
C PRO A 93 -9.69 13.63 -25.57
N THR A 94 -10.04 13.60 -24.29
CA THR A 94 -11.25 12.88 -23.83
C THR A 94 -12.55 13.48 -24.35
N HIS A 95 -12.57 14.78 -24.69
CA HIS A 95 -13.77 15.44 -25.21
C HIS A 95 -14.00 15.19 -26.71
N GLN A 96 -13.01 14.65 -27.43
CA GLN A 96 -13.09 14.44 -28.87
C GLN A 96 -12.34 13.18 -29.30
N SER A 97 -13.05 12.04 -29.28
CA SER A 97 -12.49 10.71 -29.53
C SER A 97 -12.20 10.40 -31.01
N THR A 98 -12.67 11.25 -31.93
CA THR A 98 -12.44 11.08 -33.38
C THR A 98 -11.17 11.77 -33.88
N LEU A 99 -10.57 12.64 -33.07
CA LEU A 99 -9.33 13.32 -33.41
C LEU A 99 -8.17 12.81 -32.54
N ALA A 100 -6.99 12.69 -33.14
CA ALA A 100 -5.75 12.29 -32.48
C ALA A 100 -4.71 13.41 -32.53
N LEU A 101 -3.87 13.47 -31.51
CA LEU A 101 -2.67 14.30 -31.48
C LEU A 101 -1.76 13.90 -32.63
N ALA A 102 -1.42 14.88 -33.46
CA ALA A 102 -0.73 14.71 -34.70
C ALA A 102 0.32 15.81 -34.89
N VAL A 103 1.40 15.49 -35.59
CA VAL A 103 2.24 16.53 -36.19
C VAL A 103 1.56 17.01 -37.46
N ALA A 104 1.30 18.32 -37.56
CA ALA A 104 0.51 18.90 -38.64
C ALA A 104 0.96 18.43 -40.03
N LYS A 105 0.08 17.68 -40.72
CA LYS A 105 0.28 17.13 -42.07
C LYS A 105 1.58 16.33 -42.23
N GLY A 106 2.10 15.73 -41.16
CA GLY A 106 3.34 14.96 -41.20
C GLY A 106 4.60 15.77 -41.50
N GLY A 107 4.62 17.07 -41.16
CA GLY A 107 5.83 17.89 -41.31
C GLY A 107 7.02 17.34 -40.50
N VAL A 108 8.24 17.61 -41.00
CA VAL A 108 9.51 17.15 -40.40
C VAL A 108 10.43 18.31 -40.04
N ASN A 109 9.98 19.55 -40.17
CA ASN A 109 10.80 20.72 -39.86
C ASN A 109 10.62 21.08 -38.38
N ASN A 110 11.68 21.60 -37.75
CA ASN A 110 11.58 22.17 -36.42
C ASN A 110 10.55 23.31 -36.40
N GLY A 111 9.70 23.35 -35.37
CA GLY A 111 8.59 24.29 -35.27
C GLY A 111 7.32 23.86 -36.02
N THR A 112 7.25 22.65 -36.58
CA THR A 112 5.99 22.12 -37.11
C THR A 112 5.03 21.89 -35.95
N LEU A 113 3.84 22.50 -36.02
CA LEU A 113 2.88 22.49 -34.91
C LEU A 113 2.31 21.09 -34.63
N ALA A 114 2.07 20.81 -33.35
CA ALA A 114 1.21 19.73 -32.93
C ALA A 114 -0.26 20.17 -32.97
N VAL A 115 -1.10 19.35 -33.56
CA VAL A 115 -2.52 19.63 -33.81
C VAL A 115 -3.36 18.39 -33.56
N LEU A 116 -4.69 18.56 -33.56
CA LEU A 116 -5.63 17.44 -33.63
C LEU A 116 -6.03 17.17 -35.08
N GLU A 117 -5.88 15.94 -35.54
CA GLU A 117 -6.30 15.48 -36.88
C GLU A 117 -7.24 14.29 -36.79
N SER A 118 -8.08 14.09 -37.81
CA SER A 118 -8.94 12.91 -37.91
C SER A 118 -8.12 11.63 -37.80
N GLU A 119 -8.46 10.77 -36.84
CA GLU A 119 -7.69 9.54 -36.61
C GLU A 119 -7.72 8.64 -37.85
N SER A 120 -6.54 8.31 -38.35
CA SER A 120 -6.34 7.43 -39.50
C SER A 120 -5.11 6.54 -39.37
N ASP A 121 -4.54 6.45 -38.15
CA ASP A 121 -3.33 5.69 -37.83
C ASP A 121 -2.12 6.05 -38.72
N GLN A 122 -2.09 7.28 -39.23
CA GLN A 122 -0.98 7.78 -40.02
C GLN A 122 0.28 7.87 -39.16
N PRO A 123 1.49 7.69 -39.73
CA PRO A 123 2.73 7.71 -38.96
C PRO A 123 2.96 8.97 -38.10
N TRP A 124 2.41 10.12 -38.48
CA TRP A 124 2.52 11.37 -37.71
C TRP A 124 1.47 11.53 -36.59
N GLN A 125 0.57 10.56 -36.46
CA GLN A 125 -0.42 10.44 -35.36
C GLN A 125 -0.02 9.36 -34.34
N LEU A 126 1.07 8.63 -34.63
CA LEU A 126 1.56 7.51 -33.83
C LEU A 126 2.84 7.92 -33.08
N TRP A 127 2.84 7.75 -31.77
CA TRP A 127 3.88 8.24 -30.88
C TRP A 127 4.58 7.07 -30.18
N ALA A 128 5.91 7.05 -30.23
CA ALA A 128 6.74 6.25 -29.34
C ALA A 128 6.91 7.01 -28.01
N LEU A 129 6.73 6.29 -26.90
CA LEU A 129 6.87 6.83 -25.55
C LEU A 129 8.14 6.26 -24.91
N THR A 130 9.21 7.04 -24.89
CA THR A 130 10.50 6.61 -24.34
C THR A 130 10.69 7.15 -22.93
N LYS A 131 10.76 6.25 -21.94
CA LYS A 131 10.89 6.61 -20.53
C LYS A 131 12.32 7.09 -20.20
N GLN A 132 12.40 8.18 -19.43
CA GLN A 132 13.62 8.80 -18.94
C GLN A 132 13.90 8.39 -17.47
N GLU A 133 15.14 8.56 -17.00
CA GLU A 133 15.55 8.17 -15.63
C GLU A 133 14.70 8.81 -14.52
N ASN A 134 14.29 10.06 -14.70
CA ASN A 134 13.44 10.79 -13.76
C ASN A 134 11.94 10.42 -13.83
N GLY A 135 11.58 9.41 -14.63
CA GLY A 135 10.19 8.95 -14.80
C GLY A 135 9.36 9.74 -15.81
N SER A 136 9.91 10.78 -16.46
CA SER A 136 9.26 11.46 -17.59
C SER A 136 9.39 10.65 -18.90
N TYR A 137 8.71 11.10 -19.96
CA TYR A 137 8.71 10.46 -21.28
C TYR A 137 9.03 11.47 -22.38
N THR A 138 9.76 11.02 -23.39
CA THR A 138 9.83 11.71 -24.68
C THR A 138 8.77 11.14 -25.62
N LEU A 139 8.01 12.02 -26.27
CA LEU A 139 6.97 11.65 -27.25
C LEU A 139 7.54 11.86 -28.66
N THR A 140 7.87 10.77 -29.34
CA THR A 140 8.52 10.78 -30.66
C THR A 140 7.56 10.29 -31.74
N PRO A 141 7.24 11.05 -32.81
CA PRO A 141 6.30 10.59 -33.82
C PRO A 141 6.95 9.56 -34.77
N LYS A 142 6.19 8.55 -35.21
CA LYS A 142 6.69 7.43 -36.03
C LYS A 142 7.34 7.86 -37.35
N HIS A 143 6.88 8.97 -37.95
CA HIS A 143 7.45 9.49 -39.21
C HIS A 143 8.75 10.27 -39.04
N ALA A 144 9.10 10.71 -37.83
CA ALA A 144 10.27 11.51 -37.54
C ALA A 144 10.94 11.07 -36.22
N PRO A 145 11.65 9.93 -36.22
CA PRO A 145 12.17 9.30 -35.00
C PRO A 145 13.26 10.11 -34.29
N GLU A 146 13.91 11.05 -34.97
CA GLU A 146 14.94 11.94 -34.42
C GLU A 146 14.35 13.20 -33.74
N LYS A 147 13.02 13.26 -33.58
CA LYS A 147 12.31 14.46 -33.11
C LYS A 147 11.38 14.17 -31.94
N GLY A 148 11.14 15.17 -31.11
CA GLY A 148 10.27 15.09 -29.94
C GLY A 148 9.18 16.15 -29.96
N LEU A 149 8.09 15.87 -29.24
CA LEU A 149 7.07 16.84 -28.89
C LEU A 149 7.66 17.89 -27.94
N ASP A 150 7.69 19.14 -28.36
CA ASP A 150 8.33 20.26 -27.67
C ASP A 150 7.30 21.17 -26.99
N ASP A 151 7.54 21.53 -25.72
CA ASP A 151 6.79 22.56 -24.98
C ASP A 151 7.21 23.99 -25.37
N PHE A 152 7.64 24.15 -26.62
CA PHE A 152 8.15 25.35 -27.24
C PHE A 152 9.40 25.92 -26.54
N GLY A 153 10.39 25.04 -26.31
CA GLY A 153 11.69 25.39 -25.74
C GLY A 153 11.66 25.65 -24.24
N GLY A 154 10.77 24.99 -23.49
CA GLY A 154 10.70 25.05 -22.04
C GLY A 154 9.89 26.25 -21.53
N LYS A 155 8.96 26.77 -22.33
CA LYS A 155 8.12 27.89 -21.88
C LYS A 155 7.16 27.45 -20.80
N THR A 156 6.86 28.38 -19.90
CA THR A 156 5.96 28.14 -18.76
C THR A 156 4.74 29.06 -18.80
N ASP A 157 4.49 29.75 -19.91
CA ASP A 157 3.35 30.63 -20.09
C ASP A 157 2.13 29.84 -20.58
N PRO A 158 0.93 30.01 -19.98
CA PRO A 158 -0.29 29.42 -20.52
C PRO A 158 -0.54 29.86 -21.96
N GLY A 159 -0.93 28.93 -22.82
CA GLY A 159 -1.12 29.14 -24.25
C GLY A 159 0.17 29.02 -25.07
N ALA A 160 1.31 28.70 -24.47
CA ALA A 160 2.49 28.33 -25.25
C ALA A 160 2.15 27.11 -26.11
N ARG A 161 2.37 27.27 -27.42
CA ARG A 161 2.08 26.24 -28.43
C ARG A 161 2.93 25.00 -28.22
N ILE A 162 2.52 23.90 -28.83
CA ILE A 162 3.33 22.68 -28.94
C ILE A 162 3.80 22.53 -30.37
N ASP A 163 5.07 22.21 -30.55
CA ASP A 163 5.64 21.94 -31.87
C ASP A 163 6.61 20.75 -31.85
N LEU A 164 7.14 20.43 -33.02
CA LEU A 164 8.11 19.35 -33.22
C LEU A 164 9.52 19.93 -33.23
N TRP A 165 10.44 19.31 -32.50
CA TRP A 165 11.84 19.76 -32.44
C TRP A 165 12.83 18.59 -32.44
N ASP A 166 14.10 18.86 -32.76
CA ASP A 166 15.16 17.83 -32.73
C ASP A 166 15.35 17.27 -31.32
N ASN A 167 15.35 15.95 -31.18
CA ASN A 167 15.49 15.26 -29.90
C ASN A 167 16.95 14.99 -29.57
N LYS A 168 17.55 15.79 -28.68
CA LYS A 168 18.90 15.54 -28.16
C LYS A 168 18.87 15.08 -26.71
N PRO A 169 19.83 14.22 -26.29
CA PRO A 169 19.93 13.80 -24.91
C PRO A 169 20.01 14.98 -23.94
N GLY A 170 19.08 15.04 -22.97
CA GLY A 170 19.06 16.07 -21.94
C GLY A 170 18.14 17.27 -22.21
N ASP A 171 17.48 17.33 -23.38
CA ASP A 171 16.56 18.40 -23.74
C ASP A 171 15.25 18.32 -22.92
N ARG A 172 15.26 18.93 -21.73
CA ARG A 172 14.15 18.89 -20.77
C ARG A 172 12.82 19.42 -21.31
N HIS A 173 12.85 20.27 -22.34
CA HIS A 173 11.68 20.84 -23.02
C HIS A 173 10.94 19.82 -23.91
N LEU A 174 11.55 18.65 -24.17
CA LEU A 174 10.94 17.53 -24.90
C LEU A 174 10.37 16.45 -23.97
N HIS A 175 10.48 16.65 -22.66
CA HIS A 175 10.15 15.64 -21.67
C HIS A 175 8.81 15.96 -21.01
N TRP A 176 7.99 14.91 -20.84
CA TRP A 176 6.62 15.02 -20.36
C TRP A 176 6.35 13.98 -19.27
N PHE A 177 5.82 14.40 -18.12
CA PHE A 177 5.22 13.47 -17.17
C PHE A 177 3.84 13.05 -17.68
N ILE A 178 3.63 11.75 -17.85
CA ILE A 178 2.33 11.18 -18.20
C ILE A 178 1.74 10.63 -16.90
N GLN A 179 0.81 11.36 -16.32
CA GLN A 179 0.18 11.02 -15.04
C GLN A 179 -1.21 10.41 -15.28
N PRO A 180 -1.48 9.17 -14.83
CA PRO A 180 -2.82 8.62 -14.89
C PRO A 180 -3.76 9.45 -14.02
N LEU A 181 -4.94 9.77 -14.54
CA LEU A 181 -6.02 10.32 -13.73
C LEU A 181 -6.73 9.17 -13.00
N ALA A 182 -7.34 9.44 -11.85
CA ALA A 182 -8.05 8.45 -11.05
C ALA A 182 -8.99 7.60 -11.93
N GLY A 183 -8.95 6.26 -11.75
CA GLY A 183 -9.74 5.30 -12.55
C GLY A 183 -9.09 4.83 -13.85
N SER A 184 -7.90 5.31 -14.22
CA SER A 184 -7.26 4.95 -15.48
C SER A 184 -6.48 3.65 -15.44
N PRO A 185 -6.74 2.67 -16.33
CA PRO A 185 -5.80 1.57 -16.49
C PRO A 185 -4.50 2.18 -17.01
N LEU A 186 -3.41 1.96 -16.26
CA LEU A 186 -2.07 2.11 -16.82
C LEU A 186 -2.07 1.33 -18.15
N PRO A 187 -1.53 1.88 -19.25
CA PRO A 187 -1.33 1.07 -20.45
C PRO A 187 -0.53 -0.13 -19.97
N ALA A 188 -1.11 -1.32 -20.11
CA ALA A 188 -0.33 -2.52 -19.89
C ALA A 188 0.84 -2.39 -20.87
N ALA A 189 2.06 -2.26 -20.35
CA ALA A 189 3.18 -2.74 -21.11
C ALA A 189 2.76 -4.14 -21.56
N VAL A 190 2.80 -4.40 -22.86
CA VAL A 190 2.74 -5.77 -23.35
C VAL A 190 3.98 -6.40 -22.74
N ALA A 191 3.83 -6.97 -21.55
CA ALA A 191 4.88 -7.79 -20.97
C ALA A 191 5.03 -8.91 -21.99
N ASP A 192 6.21 -9.03 -22.57
CA ASP A 192 6.55 -10.20 -23.34
C ASP A 192 6.14 -11.42 -22.50
N ALA A 193 5.49 -12.39 -23.15
CA ALA A 193 5.25 -13.66 -22.49
C ALA A 193 6.57 -14.10 -21.87
N PRO A 194 6.62 -14.44 -20.56
CA PRO A 194 7.88 -14.79 -19.93
C PRO A 194 8.55 -15.87 -20.78
N PRO A 195 9.83 -15.71 -21.13
CA PRO A 195 10.50 -16.62 -22.04
C PRO A 195 10.36 -18.05 -21.50
N ALA A 196 10.07 -18.98 -22.40
CA ALA A 196 9.94 -20.39 -22.03
C ALA A 196 11.23 -20.85 -21.35
N TYR A 197 11.12 -21.42 -20.16
CA TYR A 197 12.25 -21.95 -19.43
C TYR A 197 12.84 -23.14 -20.20
N LEU A 198 14.13 -23.04 -20.53
CA LEU A 198 14.92 -24.11 -21.13
C LEU A 198 15.97 -24.52 -20.11
N ALA A 199 15.85 -25.75 -19.62
CA ALA A 199 16.83 -26.33 -18.73
C ALA A 199 18.22 -26.34 -19.39
N PRO A 200 19.27 -25.84 -18.74
CA PRO A 200 20.64 -26.01 -19.21
C PRO A 200 20.99 -27.49 -19.37
N GLU A 201 21.71 -27.81 -20.43
CA GLU A 201 22.33 -29.12 -20.60
C GLU A 201 23.45 -29.27 -19.58
N ILE A 202 23.57 -30.46 -18.98
CA ILE A 202 24.62 -30.78 -18.02
C ILE A 202 24.95 -32.26 -18.10
N GLU A 203 26.25 -32.57 -18.09
CA GLU A 203 26.74 -33.94 -18.01
C GLU A 203 26.44 -34.52 -16.61
N PRO A 204 25.91 -35.76 -16.50
CA PRO A 204 25.53 -36.34 -15.22
C PRO A 204 26.66 -36.35 -14.18
N GLU A 205 27.92 -36.47 -14.59
CA GLU A 205 29.09 -36.50 -13.71
C GLU A 205 29.37 -35.16 -13.02
N ALA A 206 28.85 -34.05 -13.56
CA ALA A 206 28.98 -32.72 -12.94
C ALA A 206 27.99 -32.55 -11.76
N ILE A 207 26.98 -33.41 -11.65
CA ILE A 207 25.99 -33.38 -10.57
C ILE A 207 26.54 -34.13 -9.36
N LEU A 208 27.11 -33.37 -8.41
CA LEU A 208 27.65 -33.92 -7.17
C LEU A 208 26.53 -34.28 -6.19
N SER A 209 26.60 -35.47 -5.60
CA SER A 209 25.61 -35.91 -4.60
C SER A 209 25.87 -35.27 -3.24
N GLY A 210 24.90 -34.51 -2.74
CA GLY A 210 24.85 -34.02 -1.37
C GLY A 210 24.37 -35.08 -0.36
N GLU A 211 24.28 -34.67 0.89
CA GLU A 211 23.91 -35.50 2.04
C GLU A 211 22.52 -35.15 2.59
N ILE A 212 21.78 -36.17 3.03
CA ILE A 212 20.52 -36.01 3.78
C ILE A 212 20.76 -36.27 5.26
N LYS A 213 20.31 -35.35 6.13
CA LYS A 213 20.30 -35.51 7.58
C LYS A 213 18.87 -35.39 8.11
N GLU A 214 18.57 -36.05 9.22
CA GLU A 214 17.25 -36.00 9.87
C GLU A 214 17.39 -35.67 11.35
N THR A 215 16.45 -34.90 11.89
CA THR A 215 16.33 -34.60 13.32
C THR A 215 14.89 -34.30 13.70
N LYS A 216 14.63 -34.08 14.99
CA LYS A 216 13.35 -33.63 15.51
C LYS A 216 13.50 -32.30 16.24
N PHE A 217 12.51 -31.43 16.10
CA PHE A 217 12.42 -30.18 16.85
C PHE A 217 11.21 -30.22 17.79
N ASN A 218 11.44 -30.05 19.11
CA ASN A 218 10.41 -30.17 20.15
C ASN A 218 10.45 -29.06 21.22
N GLN A 219 11.21 -28.00 20.98
CA GLN A 219 11.48 -26.93 21.97
C GLN A 219 10.92 -25.57 21.53
N SER A 220 9.82 -25.57 20.76
CA SER A 220 9.22 -24.33 20.27
C SER A 220 8.58 -23.53 21.40
N LYS A 221 8.87 -22.23 21.46
CA LYS A 221 8.17 -21.27 22.33
C LYS A 221 7.01 -20.61 21.59
N ILE A 222 7.13 -20.43 20.28
CA ILE A 222 6.08 -19.87 19.42
C ILE A 222 4.93 -20.85 19.23
N PHE A 223 5.23 -22.16 19.12
CA PHE A 223 4.23 -23.23 19.04
C PHE A 223 4.44 -24.25 20.18
N PRO A 224 4.06 -23.90 21.43
CA PRO A 224 4.41 -24.68 22.62
C PRO A 224 4.01 -26.16 22.56
N GLY A 225 4.90 -27.03 23.03
CA GLY A 225 4.67 -28.47 23.20
C GLY A 225 4.62 -29.29 21.91
N THR A 226 4.78 -28.66 20.75
CA THR A 226 4.73 -29.35 19.46
C THR A 226 6.05 -30.04 19.12
N VAL A 227 5.96 -31.20 18.48
CA VAL A 227 7.09 -31.97 17.93
C VAL A 227 7.00 -31.99 16.40
N ARG A 228 8.14 -31.81 15.72
CA ARG A 228 8.26 -31.81 14.25
C ARG A 228 9.42 -32.68 13.79
N ASP A 229 9.23 -33.36 12.68
CA ASP A 229 10.34 -33.96 11.92
C ASP A 229 10.96 -32.89 11.02
N VAL A 230 12.29 -32.87 10.97
CA VAL A 230 13.08 -31.95 10.15
C VAL A 230 14.08 -32.77 9.37
N THR A 231 14.11 -32.58 8.05
CA THR A 231 15.11 -33.16 7.16
C THR A 231 15.95 -32.04 6.59
N LEU A 232 17.26 -32.24 6.46
CA LEU A 232 18.17 -31.33 5.79
C LEU A 232 18.77 -31.97 4.56
N PHE A 233 18.98 -31.15 3.52
CA PHE A 233 19.86 -31.44 2.40
C PHE A 233 21.08 -30.52 2.48
N ILE A 234 22.28 -31.12 2.53
CA ILE A 234 23.56 -30.39 2.52
C ILE A 234 24.24 -30.68 1.18
N PRO A 235 24.43 -29.69 0.29
CA PRO A 235 25.02 -29.90 -1.01
C PRO A 235 26.52 -30.23 -0.89
N ALA A 236 27.04 -31.06 -1.78
CA ALA A 236 28.45 -31.48 -1.78
C ALA A 236 29.44 -30.31 -1.92
N GLN A 237 29.00 -29.21 -2.53
CA GLN A 237 29.77 -27.99 -2.75
C GLN A 237 29.90 -27.12 -1.49
N TYR A 238 29.15 -27.42 -0.42
CA TYR A 238 29.23 -26.68 0.83
C TYR A 238 30.39 -27.18 1.70
N ASP A 239 31.34 -26.29 1.98
CA ASP A 239 32.56 -26.56 2.76
C ASP A 239 32.63 -25.78 4.09
N GLY A 240 31.58 -25.00 4.41
CA GLY A 240 31.53 -24.15 5.60
C GLY A 240 32.44 -22.92 5.58
N SER A 241 33.08 -22.60 4.45
CA SER A 241 33.92 -21.39 4.33
C SER A 241 33.11 -20.10 4.35
N ARG A 242 31.90 -20.11 3.76
CA ARG A 242 30.95 -18.99 3.69
C ARG A 242 29.54 -19.43 4.10
N PRO A 243 28.68 -18.51 4.57
CA PRO A 243 27.27 -18.81 4.78
C PRO A 243 26.62 -19.31 3.48
N ALA A 244 25.85 -20.40 3.57
CA ALA A 244 25.07 -20.94 2.47
C ALA A 244 23.73 -20.22 2.34
N CYS A 245 23.21 -20.17 1.11
CA CYS A 245 21.80 -19.87 0.87
C CYS A 245 20.93 -20.94 1.53
N VAL A 246 19.67 -20.62 1.84
CA VAL A 246 18.74 -21.54 2.51
C VAL A 246 17.46 -21.67 1.69
N TYR A 247 17.02 -22.90 1.50
CA TYR A 247 15.72 -23.23 0.94
C TYR A 247 14.88 -23.92 2.01
N VAL A 248 13.80 -23.28 2.45
CA VAL A 248 12.86 -23.86 3.42
C VAL A 248 11.66 -24.42 2.69
N LYS A 249 11.28 -25.67 2.97
CA LYS A 249 10.05 -26.26 2.43
C LYS A 249 9.13 -26.75 3.55
N THR A 250 7.87 -26.34 3.48
CA THR A 250 6.81 -26.84 4.37
C THR A 250 6.39 -28.27 3.99
N ASP A 251 5.84 -29.00 4.95
CA ASP A 251 5.34 -30.39 4.80
C ASP A 251 6.42 -31.46 4.60
N GLY A 252 7.68 -31.09 4.85
CA GLY A 252 8.79 -32.02 4.90
C GLY A 252 9.39 -32.37 3.53
N TYR A 253 10.28 -33.34 3.56
CA TYR A 253 11.15 -33.70 2.45
C TYR A 253 10.49 -34.70 1.49
N HIS A 254 10.82 -34.56 0.19
CA HIS A 254 10.47 -35.52 -0.86
C HIS A 254 11.74 -35.89 -1.63
N PRO A 255 12.00 -37.19 -1.94
CA PRO A 255 13.28 -37.62 -2.54
C PRO A 255 13.70 -36.88 -3.82
N ARG A 256 12.74 -36.52 -4.68
CA ARG A 256 13.01 -35.74 -5.91
C ARG A 256 13.63 -34.35 -5.65
N GLU A 257 13.41 -33.76 -4.47
CA GLU A 257 13.99 -32.45 -4.13
C GLU A 257 15.51 -32.50 -4.10
N LYS A 258 16.10 -33.61 -3.62
CA LYS A 258 17.56 -33.78 -3.65
C LYS A 258 18.09 -33.74 -5.08
N GLU A 259 17.54 -34.56 -5.97
CA GLU A 259 17.97 -34.62 -7.37
C GLU A 259 17.80 -33.26 -8.07
N MET A 260 16.69 -32.58 -7.82
CA MET A 260 16.43 -31.25 -8.37
C MET A 260 17.42 -30.21 -7.85
N MET A 261 17.64 -30.13 -6.53
CA MET A 261 18.58 -29.17 -5.94
C MET A 261 20.02 -29.43 -6.39
N GLU A 262 20.47 -30.69 -6.44
CA GLU A 262 21.80 -31.06 -6.94
C GLU A 262 22.00 -30.60 -8.39
N THR A 263 20.99 -30.84 -9.24
CA THR A 263 21.02 -30.42 -10.64
C THR A 263 21.05 -28.90 -10.77
N MET A 264 20.21 -28.18 -10.03
CA MET A 264 20.11 -26.72 -10.08
C MET A 264 21.38 -26.03 -9.54
N ILE A 265 22.03 -26.63 -8.54
CA ILE A 265 23.33 -26.15 -8.02
C ILE A 265 24.43 -26.41 -9.04
N ALA A 266 24.46 -27.60 -9.66
CA ALA A 266 25.47 -27.97 -10.65
C ALA A 266 25.39 -27.13 -11.94
N THR A 267 24.17 -26.75 -12.35
CA THR A 267 23.91 -25.88 -13.51
C THR A 267 24.11 -24.39 -13.21
N GLY A 268 24.30 -24.01 -11.95
CA GLY A 268 24.47 -22.61 -11.52
C GLY A 268 23.16 -21.81 -11.48
N GLU A 269 22.02 -22.44 -11.73
CA GLU A 269 20.68 -21.81 -11.65
C GLU A 269 20.26 -21.53 -10.20
N MET A 270 20.81 -22.29 -9.26
CA MET A 270 20.64 -22.11 -7.81
C MET A 270 22.03 -21.96 -7.17
N PRO A 271 22.27 -20.96 -6.30
CA PRO A 271 23.52 -20.88 -5.56
C PRO A 271 23.68 -22.08 -4.61
N VAL A 272 24.86 -22.26 -4.03
CA VAL A 272 25.07 -23.32 -3.01
C VAL A 272 24.07 -23.13 -1.86
N THR A 273 23.08 -24.03 -1.81
CA THR A 273 21.88 -23.88 -1.00
C THR A 273 21.65 -25.10 -0.13
N ILE A 274 21.48 -24.88 1.18
CA ILE A 274 21.08 -25.91 2.13
C ILE A 274 19.55 -25.98 2.18
N GLY A 275 19.00 -27.17 1.97
CA GLY A 275 17.56 -27.43 2.08
C GLY A 275 17.17 -27.74 3.53
N VAL A 276 16.13 -27.08 4.04
CA VAL A 276 15.55 -27.31 5.37
C VAL A 276 14.06 -27.64 5.18
N PHE A 277 13.72 -28.90 5.34
CA PHE A 277 12.39 -29.43 5.09
C PHE A 277 11.71 -29.75 6.42
N VAL A 278 10.61 -29.07 6.73
CA VAL A 278 9.96 -29.16 8.04
C VAL A 278 8.50 -29.58 7.92
N ARG A 279 8.12 -30.61 8.68
CA ARG A 279 6.72 -31.00 8.85
C ARG A 279 6.01 -30.06 9.83
N PRO A 280 4.68 -29.88 9.70
CA PRO A 280 3.93 -29.12 10.69
C PRO A 280 4.01 -29.78 12.06
N GLY A 281 3.85 -28.98 13.12
CA GLY A 281 3.85 -29.48 14.49
C GLY A 281 2.70 -30.43 14.78
N THR A 282 3.00 -31.42 15.61
CA THR A 282 2.01 -32.25 16.28
C THR A 282 2.18 -32.05 17.78
N LEU A 283 1.10 -31.69 18.49
CA LEU A 283 1.09 -31.62 19.95
C LEU A 283 0.71 -33.01 20.49
N PRO A 284 1.65 -33.74 21.11
CA PRO A 284 1.39 -35.09 21.59
C PRO A 284 0.32 -35.10 22.68
N ALA A 285 -0.60 -36.06 22.62
CA ALA A 285 -1.61 -36.18 23.65
C ALA A 285 -1.01 -36.78 24.93
N PRO A 286 -1.35 -36.24 26.12
CA PRO A 286 -0.79 -36.74 27.38
C PRO A 286 -1.38 -38.10 27.80
N MET A 287 -2.50 -38.52 27.19
CA MET A 287 -3.24 -39.73 27.55
C MET A 287 -3.04 -40.84 26.51
N LYS A 288 -2.76 -42.06 26.98
CA LYS A 288 -2.61 -43.24 26.11
C LYS A 288 -3.92 -43.51 25.34
N GLY A 289 -3.81 -43.78 24.04
CA GLY A 289 -4.95 -44.09 23.18
C GLY A 289 -5.75 -42.88 22.70
N THR A 290 -5.26 -41.65 22.95
CA THR A 290 -5.87 -40.42 22.44
C THR A 290 -5.09 -39.88 21.24
N LEU A 291 -5.79 -39.14 20.37
CA LEU A 291 -5.20 -38.56 19.16
C LEU A 291 -4.39 -37.31 19.50
N ASP A 292 -3.20 -37.20 18.92
CA ASP A 292 -2.42 -35.97 18.96
C ASP A 292 -3.14 -34.84 18.21
N ARG A 293 -2.92 -33.60 18.66
CA ARG A 293 -3.46 -32.42 17.97
C ARG A 293 -2.52 -32.00 16.86
N ARG A 294 -2.99 -32.14 15.61
CA ARG A 294 -2.31 -31.59 14.42
C ARG A 294 -2.34 -30.07 14.48
N ASN A 295 -1.22 -29.43 14.14
CA ASN A 295 -1.09 -27.97 14.22
C ASN A 295 -0.92 -27.31 12.84
N ARG A 296 -1.08 -28.07 11.74
CA ARG A 296 -0.82 -27.58 10.37
C ARG A 296 -1.61 -26.30 10.02
N ASP A 297 -2.93 -26.31 10.15
CA ASP A 297 -3.79 -25.14 9.87
C ASP A 297 -3.37 -23.92 10.72
N PHE A 298 -3.18 -24.13 12.02
CA PHE A 298 -2.77 -23.08 12.95
C PHE A 298 -1.39 -22.49 12.62
N GLU A 299 -0.44 -23.32 12.18
CA GLU A 299 0.92 -22.86 11.85
C GLU A 299 1.05 -22.25 10.46
N TYR A 300 0.19 -22.67 9.51
CA TYR A 300 0.41 -22.42 8.09
C TYR A 300 -0.59 -21.42 7.51
N ASP A 301 -1.87 -21.52 7.88
CA ASP A 301 -2.94 -20.71 7.27
C ASP A 301 -3.14 -19.36 7.98
N ALA A 302 -2.56 -19.18 9.17
CA ALA A 302 -2.65 -17.92 9.92
C ALA A 302 -1.89 -16.79 9.22
N VAL A 303 -2.57 -15.67 8.95
CA VAL A 303 -1.98 -14.47 8.32
C VAL A 303 -1.32 -13.57 9.39
N ASN A 304 -0.24 -14.07 9.99
CA ASN A 304 0.60 -13.33 10.96
C ASN A 304 2.08 -13.74 10.83
N ASP A 305 2.94 -13.17 11.67
CA ASP A 305 4.39 -13.39 11.61
C ASP A 305 4.89 -14.62 12.42
N ASN A 306 4.02 -15.35 13.12
CA ASN A 306 4.44 -16.47 13.97
C ASN A 306 5.23 -17.53 13.20
N LYS A 307 4.81 -17.84 11.96
CA LYS A 307 5.49 -18.85 11.14
C LYS A 307 6.92 -18.42 10.81
N VAL A 308 7.12 -17.18 10.36
CA VAL A 308 8.47 -16.70 10.00
C VAL A 308 9.35 -16.53 11.23
N ARG A 309 8.79 -16.04 12.35
CA ARG A 309 9.49 -15.99 13.63
C ARG A 309 9.93 -17.37 14.11
N PHE A 310 9.06 -18.38 14.00
CA PHE A 310 9.44 -19.77 14.29
C PHE A 310 10.63 -20.24 13.44
N LEU A 311 10.64 -19.90 12.15
CA LEU A 311 11.75 -20.26 11.27
C LEU A 311 13.05 -19.57 11.68
N ILE A 312 13.04 -18.26 11.88
CA ILE A 312 14.28 -17.47 12.06
C ILE A 312 14.76 -17.37 13.52
N GLU A 313 13.86 -17.44 14.50
CA GLU A 313 14.20 -17.34 15.93
C GLU A 313 14.47 -18.72 16.55
N GLU A 314 13.90 -19.78 15.99
CA GLU A 314 13.93 -21.12 16.61
C GLU A 314 14.54 -22.19 15.70
N LEU A 315 13.92 -22.47 14.55
CA LEU A 315 14.26 -23.65 13.73
C LEU A 315 15.61 -23.53 13.03
N LEU A 316 15.85 -22.45 12.27
CA LEU A 316 17.09 -22.25 11.52
C LEU A 316 18.32 -22.16 12.45
N PRO A 317 18.27 -21.41 13.59
CA PRO A 317 19.36 -21.44 14.57
C PRO A 317 19.59 -22.83 15.17
N PHE A 318 18.54 -23.60 15.43
CA PHE A 318 18.65 -24.96 15.95
C PHE A 318 19.40 -25.88 14.99
N VAL A 319 18.97 -25.95 13.72
CA VAL A 319 19.62 -26.85 12.74
C VAL A 319 21.03 -26.39 12.38
N ALA A 320 21.28 -25.08 12.35
CA ALA A 320 22.62 -24.54 12.15
C ALA A 320 23.59 -25.03 13.23
N LYS A 321 23.15 -25.02 14.50
CA LYS A 321 23.95 -25.51 15.62
C LYS A 321 24.10 -27.03 15.64
N GLU A 322 23.01 -27.76 15.41
CA GLU A 322 22.99 -29.22 15.48
C GLU A 322 23.93 -29.88 14.46
N PHE A 323 24.05 -29.27 13.27
CA PHE A 323 24.81 -29.82 12.15
C PHE A 323 26.06 -28.99 11.78
N ASP A 324 26.46 -28.03 12.62
CA ASP A 324 27.61 -27.13 12.38
C ASP A 324 27.57 -26.41 11.02
N LEU A 325 26.42 -25.82 10.70
CA LEU A 325 26.15 -25.14 9.43
C LEU A 325 26.20 -23.61 9.59
N LYS A 326 26.75 -22.92 8.60
CA LYS A 326 26.67 -21.47 8.44
C LYS A 326 25.55 -21.17 7.46
N LEU A 327 24.39 -20.77 7.98
CA LEU A 327 23.24 -20.38 7.18
C LEU A 327 23.19 -18.86 7.05
N SER A 328 22.99 -18.33 5.84
CA SER A 328 22.85 -16.88 5.67
C SER A 328 21.65 -16.35 6.46
N PRO A 329 21.77 -15.20 7.18
CA PRO A 329 20.65 -14.53 7.83
C PRO A 329 19.81 -13.67 6.87
N ASP A 330 20.34 -13.32 5.69
CA ASP A 330 19.72 -12.37 4.77
C ASP A 330 18.57 -13.01 3.99
N GLY A 331 17.42 -12.34 3.95
CA GLY A 331 16.28 -12.75 3.15
C GLY A 331 16.56 -12.84 1.65
N ASN A 332 17.60 -12.17 1.14
CA ASN A 332 18.05 -12.32 -0.24
C ASN A 332 18.73 -13.67 -0.53
N ASP A 333 19.21 -14.35 0.50
CA ASP A 333 19.83 -15.68 0.38
C ASP A 333 18.86 -16.79 0.78
N ARG A 334 17.57 -16.47 0.94
CA ARG A 334 16.56 -17.38 1.47
C ARG A 334 15.34 -17.47 0.57
N SER A 335 15.01 -18.71 0.21
CA SER A 335 13.74 -19.04 -0.43
C SER A 335 12.88 -19.93 0.47
N ILE A 336 11.56 -19.83 0.32
CA ILE A 336 10.59 -20.68 1.00
C ILE A 336 9.55 -21.22 0.03
N SER A 337 9.17 -22.49 0.17
CA SER A 337 8.15 -23.11 -0.67
C SER A 337 7.10 -23.92 0.10
N GLY A 338 5.96 -24.09 -0.55
CA GLY A 338 4.92 -24.98 -0.08
C GLY A 338 3.74 -25.09 -1.05
N GLY A 339 2.93 -26.11 -0.81
CA GLY A 339 1.68 -26.32 -1.53
C GLY A 339 0.49 -26.20 -0.59
N SER A 340 -0.68 -25.76 -1.07
CA SER A 340 -1.88 -25.63 -0.21
C SER A 340 -1.61 -24.67 0.95
N SER A 341 -1.89 -25.08 2.19
CA SER A 341 -1.55 -24.30 3.39
C SER A 341 -0.05 -23.99 3.48
N GLY A 342 0.81 -24.89 2.98
CA GLY A 342 2.24 -24.62 2.90
C GLY A 342 2.57 -23.46 1.96
N GLY A 343 1.78 -23.27 0.90
CA GLY A 343 1.96 -22.20 -0.07
C GLY A 343 1.62 -20.83 0.51
N ILE A 344 0.48 -20.71 1.19
CA ILE A 344 0.14 -19.47 1.93
C ILE A 344 1.15 -19.22 3.05
N ALA A 345 1.59 -20.24 3.79
CA ALA A 345 2.61 -20.10 4.82
C ALA A 345 3.93 -19.53 4.26
N ALA A 346 4.35 -20.00 3.07
CA ALA A 346 5.53 -19.51 2.37
C ALA A 346 5.36 -18.04 1.97
N PHE A 347 4.23 -17.69 1.36
CA PHE A 347 3.95 -16.31 0.94
C PHE A 347 3.84 -15.35 2.13
N VAL A 348 3.09 -15.72 3.18
CA VAL A 348 2.88 -14.91 4.39
C VAL A 348 4.18 -14.73 5.17
N ALA A 349 5.08 -15.73 5.19
CA ALA A 349 6.39 -15.59 5.82
C ALA A 349 7.21 -14.47 5.17
N ALA A 350 7.32 -14.48 3.83
CA ALA A 350 7.98 -13.41 3.08
C ALA A 350 7.23 -12.08 3.17
N TRP A 351 5.89 -12.11 3.15
CA TRP A 351 5.06 -10.92 3.25
C TRP A 351 5.28 -10.16 4.56
N ASN A 352 5.34 -10.87 5.69
CA ASN A 352 5.57 -10.23 6.98
C ASN A 352 7.03 -9.83 7.17
N ARG A 353 7.99 -10.62 6.68
CA ARG A 353 9.42 -10.43 6.90
C ARG A 353 10.21 -10.63 5.60
N PRO A 354 10.17 -9.67 4.66
CA PRO A 354 10.93 -9.76 3.41
C PRO A 354 12.45 -9.71 3.65
N ASP A 355 12.88 -9.17 4.80
CA ASP A 355 14.25 -9.22 5.30
C ASP A 355 14.68 -10.64 5.72
N ALA A 356 13.73 -11.54 6.00
CA ALA A 356 13.97 -12.95 6.32
C ALA A 356 13.78 -13.89 5.13
N PHE A 357 12.84 -13.60 4.22
CA PHE A 357 12.59 -14.36 3.00
C PHE A 357 12.11 -13.43 1.88
N SER A 358 12.83 -13.39 0.77
CA SER A 358 12.46 -12.56 -0.39
C SER A 358 12.01 -13.39 -1.61
N ARG A 359 12.15 -14.73 -1.56
CA ARG A 359 11.86 -15.65 -2.67
C ARG A 359 10.84 -16.70 -2.25
N VAL A 360 9.74 -16.81 -3.00
CA VAL A 360 8.61 -17.68 -2.64
C VAL A 360 8.23 -18.59 -3.80
N TYR A 361 8.12 -19.89 -3.55
CA TYR A 361 7.39 -20.81 -4.45
C TYR A 361 6.08 -21.21 -3.78
N CYS A 362 4.94 -20.88 -4.41
CA CYS A 362 3.62 -21.21 -3.88
C CYS A 362 2.78 -22.00 -4.90
N ALA A 363 2.47 -23.26 -4.62
CA ALA A 363 1.55 -24.05 -5.45
C ALA A 363 0.17 -24.16 -4.80
N SER A 364 -0.89 -23.76 -5.51
CA SER A 364 -2.28 -23.79 -5.03
C SER A 364 -2.39 -23.24 -3.61
N GLY A 365 -1.99 -22.00 -3.38
CA GLY A 365 -1.90 -21.44 -2.03
C GLY A 365 -3.27 -21.40 -1.37
N SER A 366 -3.37 -21.76 -0.08
CA SER A 366 -4.65 -21.66 0.65
C SER A 366 -5.03 -20.21 1.00
N PHE A 367 -5.20 -19.36 -0.01
CA PHE A 367 -5.72 -17.99 0.12
C PHE A 367 -7.24 -17.93 0.37
N VAL A 368 -7.83 -19.05 0.77
CA VAL A 368 -9.24 -19.15 1.15
C VAL A 368 -9.47 -18.71 2.61
N ALA A 369 -10.73 -18.72 3.05
CA ALA A 369 -11.13 -18.27 4.38
C ALA A 369 -10.91 -19.33 5.50
N PHE A 370 -9.73 -19.96 5.56
CA PHE A 370 -9.36 -20.80 6.71
C PHE A 370 -9.01 -19.94 7.94
N ARG A 371 -8.07 -19.00 7.80
CA ARG A 371 -7.64 -18.07 8.86
C ARG A 371 -7.23 -16.71 8.30
N GLY A 372 -8.16 -16.06 7.59
CA GLY A 372 -7.94 -14.73 7.00
C GLY A 372 -7.28 -14.70 5.62
N GLY A 373 -6.94 -15.86 5.02
CA GLY A 373 -6.27 -15.93 3.71
C GLY A 373 -6.99 -15.16 2.59
N HIS A 374 -8.32 -15.20 2.57
CA HIS A 374 -9.18 -14.47 1.62
C HIS A 374 -9.02 -12.94 1.65
N GLU A 375 -8.45 -12.36 2.69
CA GLU A 375 -8.18 -10.91 2.78
C GLU A 375 -6.84 -10.53 2.11
N LEU A 376 -5.93 -11.50 1.90
CA LEU A 376 -4.59 -11.24 1.32
C LEU A 376 -4.62 -10.53 -0.02
N PRO A 377 -5.49 -10.88 -1.01
CA PRO A 377 -5.57 -10.12 -2.25
C PRO A 377 -5.86 -8.63 -2.03
N THR A 378 -6.74 -8.30 -1.07
CA THR A 378 -7.02 -6.92 -0.68
C THR A 378 -5.82 -6.28 0.01
N MET A 379 -5.15 -6.99 0.93
CA MET A 379 -3.96 -6.46 1.62
C MET A 379 -2.81 -6.19 0.65
N ILE A 380 -2.58 -7.06 -0.34
CA ILE A 380 -1.55 -6.86 -1.38
C ILE A 380 -1.78 -5.57 -2.17
N ARG A 381 -3.04 -5.19 -2.40
CA ARG A 381 -3.40 -3.96 -3.12
C ARG A 381 -3.19 -2.69 -2.30
N LYS A 382 -3.27 -2.79 -0.97
CA LYS A 382 -3.28 -1.64 -0.07
C LYS A 382 -1.93 -1.38 0.59
N PHE A 383 -1.20 -2.43 0.93
CA PHE A 383 0.12 -2.27 1.49
C PHE A 383 1.11 -1.76 0.43
N GLU A 384 2.08 -0.97 0.88
CA GLU A 384 3.27 -0.68 0.08
C GLU A 384 3.91 -1.98 -0.41
N ALA A 385 4.32 -1.98 -1.68
CA ALA A 385 4.95 -3.15 -2.28
C ALA A 385 6.23 -3.52 -1.55
N LYS A 386 6.45 -4.82 -1.40
CA LYS A 386 7.57 -5.40 -0.64
C LYS A 386 8.56 -6.06 -1.59
N PRO A 387 9.85 -6.15 -1.23
CA PRO A 387 10.88 -6.79 -2.06
C PRO A 387 10.73 -8.32 -2.04
N ILE A 388 9.70 -8.82 -2.73
CA ILE A 388 9.32 -10.23 -2.78
C ILE A 388 9.22 -10.64 -4.25
N ARG A 389 9.91 -11.72 -4.58
CA ARG A 389 9.80 -12.43 -5.85
C ARG A 389 9.07 -13.74 -5.63
N THR A 390 8.01 -13.98 -6.39
CA THR A 390 7.18 -15.20 -6.19
C THR A 390 6.91 -15.92 -7.50
N PHE A 391 7.02 -17.26 -7.46
CA PHE A 391 6.56 -18.15 -8.51
C PHE A 391 5.36 -18.93 -8.00
N MET A 392 4.26 -18.87 -8.74
CA MET A 392 2.98 -19.39 -8.29
C MET A 392 2.38 -20.33 -9.34
N THR A 393 1.82 -21.45 -8.88
CA THR A 393 1.03 -22.35 -9.73
C THR A 393 -0.37 -22.54 -9.14
N THR A 394 -1.36 -22.80 -9.98
CA THR A 394 -2.72 -23.18 -9.56
C THR A 394 -3.29 -24.24 -10.50
N GLY A 395 -4.15 -25.12 -10.01
CA GLY A 395 -4.83 -26.12 -10.83
C GLY A 395 -6.14 -25.58 -11.41
N MET A 396 -6.46 -25.87 -12.68
CA MET A 396 -7.78 -25.52 -13.24
C MET A 396 -8.95 -26.26 -12.58
N ARG A 397 -8.68 -27.43 -11.97
CA ARG A 397 -9.64 -28.22 -11.19
C ARG A 397 -9.19 -28.31 -9.74
N ASP A 398 -8.78 -27.17 -9.19
CA ASP A 398 -8.36 -27.08 -7.79
C ASP A 398 -9.50 -27.42 -6.82
N MET A 399 -9.19 -27.50 -5.52
CA MET A 399 -10.16 -27.75 -4.48
C MET A 399 -11.16 -26.61 -4.32
N GLU A 400 -12.40 -26.98 -4.02
CA GLU A 400 -13.45 -26.09 -3.55
C GLU A 400 -14.07 -26.69 -2.29
N ASN A 401 -14.24 -25.88 -1.25
CA ASN A 401 -14.94 -26.28 -0.04
C ASN A 401 -15.58 -25.05 0.66
N ALA A 402 -16.05 -25.23 1.89
CA ALA A 402 -16.71 -24.17 2.66
C ALA A 402 -15.85 -22.91 2.90
N ALA A 403 -14.52 -23.00 2.76
CA ALA A 403 -13.62 -21.86 2.87
C ALA A 403 -13.47 -21.05 1.57
N GLY A 404 -13.84 -21.64 0.41
CA GLY A 404 -13.75 -21.00 -0.90
C GLY A 404 -13.23 -21.95 -2.00
N ASP A 405 -12.96 -21.35 -3.17
CA ASP A 405 -12.41 -21.96 -4.38
C ASP A 405 -10.95 -21.52 -4.55
N TRP A 406 -10.01 -22.47 -4.54
CA TRP A 406 -8.57 -22.17 -4.66
C TRP A 406 -8.23 -21.54 -6.00
N PHE A 407 -8.81 -22.04 -7.10
CA PHE A 407 -8.52 -21.54 -8.44
C PHE A 407 -8.97 -20.08 -8.58
N LEU A 408 -10.11 -19.72 -8.00
CA LEU A 408 -10.61 -18.35 -8.00
C LEU A 408 -9.74 -17.42 -7.14
N LEU A 409 -9.40 -17.83 -5.93
CA LEU A 409 -8.62 -17.00 -5.00
C LEU A 409 -7.16 -16.85 -5.44
N ASP A 410 -6.55 -17.89 -6.02
CA ASP A 410 -5.21 -17.80 -6.64
C ASP A 410 -5.18 -16.77 -7.78
N GLN A 411 -6.23 -16.71 -8.61
CA GLN A 411 -6.37 -15.68 -9.66
C GLN A 411 -6.57 -14.27 -9.08
N GLU A 412 -7.20 -14.16 -7.91
CA GLU A 412 -7.34 -12.88 -7.22
C GLU A 412 -5.99 -12.37 -6.70
N VAL A 413 -5.17 -13.27 -6.14
CA VAL A 413 -3.79 -12.98 -5.75
C VAL A 413 -2.93 -12.60 -6.95
N ASP A 414 -3.01 -13.32 -8.08
CA ASP A 414 -2.36 -12.96 -9.34
C ASP A 414 -2.69 -11.50 -9.75
N LYS A 415 -3.98 -11.16 -9.80
CA LYS A 415 -4.42 -9.80 -10.13
C LYS A 415 -3.96 -8.75 -9.12
N ALA A 416 -3.87 -9.10 -7.84
CA ALA A 416 -3.41 -8.20 -6.79
C ALA A 416 -1.89 -7.94 -6.90
N LEU A 417 -1.08 -8.99 -7.09
CA LEU A 417 0.36 -8.90 -7.31
C LEU A 417 0.68 -8.05 -8.55
N LYS A 418 -0.05 -8.27 -9.64
CA LYS A 418 0.06 -7.45 -10.86
C LYS A 418 -0.26 -5.98 -10.60
N PHE A 419 -1.37 -5.71 -9.91
CA PHE A 419 -1.83 -4.35 -9.63
C PHE A 419 -0.83 -3.54 -8.79
N SER A 420 -0.21 -4.19 -7.82
CA SER A 420 0.83 -3.60 -6.96
C SER A 420 2.24 -3.68 -7.54
N GLY A 421 2.41 -4.34 -8.69
CA GLY A 421 3.66 -4.38 -9.46
C GLY A 421 4.75 -5.27 -8.87
N TYR A 422 4.39 -6.37 -8.22
CA TYR A 422 5.36 -7.35 -7.70
C TYR A 422 6.15 -8.04 -8.82
N ASP A 423 7.35 -8.55 -8.51
CA ASP A 423 8.16 -9.37 -9.41
C ASP A 423 7.69 -10.83 -9.32
N TYR A 424 6.72 -11.23 -10.14
CA TYR A 424 6.10 -12.55 -10.00
C TYR A 424 5.84 -13.27 -11.32
N GLN A 425 5.72 -14.59 -11.24
CA GLN A 425 5.19 -15.44 -12.29
C GLN A 425 4.04 -16.29 -11.76
N PHE A 426 3.00 -16.44 -12.60
CA PHE A 426 1.81 -17.25 -12.29
C PHE A 426 1.57 -18.25 -13.43
N ARG A 427 1.29 -19.50 -13.08
CA ARG A 427 0.99 -20.59 -14.01
C ARG A 427 -0.34 -21.24 -13.66
N ILE A 428 -1.26 -21.25 -14.62
CA ILE A 428 -2.48 -22.05 -14.54
C ILE A 428 -2.18 -23.40 -15.19
N ILE A 429 -2.37 -24.48 -14.44
CA ILE A 429 -2.02 -25.83 -14.83
C ILE A 429 -3.30 -26.64 -15.03
N ASP A 430 -3.40 -27.37 -16.13
CA ASP A 430 -4.45 -28.36 -16.31
C ASP A 430 -4.22 -29.53 -15.33
N GLY A 431 -4.90 -29.49 -14.19
CA GLY A 431 -4.68 -30.44 -13.10
C GLY A 431 -5.55 -30.17 -11.89
N GLY A 432 -5.40 -31.04 -10.88
CA GLY A 432 -6.07 -30.90 -9.57
C GLY A 432 -5.30 -30.01 -8.60
N HIS A 433 -5.68 -30.07 -7.32
CA HIS A 433 -4.98 -29.37 -6.24
C HIS A 433 -3.47 -29.64 -6.26
N VAL A 434 -2.67 -28.58 -6.10
CA VAL A 434 -1.19 -28.55 -6.15
C VAL A 434 -0.57 -29.06 -7.46
N ALA A 435 -1.34 -29.12 -8.55
CA ALA A 435 -0.81 -29.46 -9.86
C ALA A 435 0.29 -28.49 -10.30
N GLY A 436 1.32 -29.04 -10.94
CA GLY A 436 2.46 -28.27 -11.43
C GLY A 436 3.53 -27.98 -10.38
N TYR A 437 3.38 -28.40 -9.12
CA TYR A 437 4.40 -28.19 -8.09
C TYR A 437 5.76 -28.75 -8.53
N MET A 438 5.82 -30.04 -8.87
CA MET A 438 7.09 -30.70 -9.19
C MET A 438 7.48 -30.46 -10.64
N GLU A 439 6.50 -30.35 -11.54
CA GLU A 439 6.71 -30.17 -12.98
C GLU A 439 7.34 -28.81 -13.29
N ASN A 440 6.97 -27.76 -12.54
CA ASN A 440 7.50 -26.41 -12.72
C ASN A 440 8.59 -26.06 -11.71
N TYR A 441 9.06 -27.02 -10.91
CA TYR A 441 10.05 -26.76 -9.86
C TYR A 441 11.30 -26.07 -10.39
N ARG A 442 11.90 -26.61 -11.46
CA ARG A 442 13.13 -26.07 -12.05
C ARG A 442 12.94 -24.67 -12.62
N GLU A 443 11.86 -24.46 -13.38
CA GLU A 443 11.49 -23.14 -13.90
C GLU A 443 11.31 -22.13 -12.75
N GLY A 444 10.53 -22.52 -11.73
CA GLY A 444 10.25 -21.66 -10.59
C GLY A 444 11.52 -21.32 -9.82
N MET A 445 12.39 -22.30 -9.55
CA MET A 445 13.64 -22.05 -8.83
C MET A 445 14.63 -21.22 -9.66
N ALA A 446 14.76 -21.48 -10.96
CA ALA A 446 15.58 -20.65 -11.86
C ALA A 446 15.09 -19.19 -11.85
N TYR A 447 13.77 -18.98 -11.93
CA TYR A 447 13.17 -17.66 -11.85
C TYR A 447 13.41 -16.99 -10.49
N LEU A 448 13.25 -17.71 -9.39
CA LEU A 448 13.44 -17.15 -8.04
C LEU A 448 14.88 -16.72 -7.82
N TRP A 449 15.85 -17.51 -8.28
CA TRP A 449 17.28 -17.26 -8.12
C TRP A 449 17.91 -16.43 -9.25
N LYS A 450 17.12 -16.00 -10.27
CA LYS A 450 17.61 -15.11 -11.34
C LYS A 450 18.32 -13.89 -10.75
N ASP A 451 19.44 -13.53 -11.39
CA ASP A 451 20.29 -12.37 -11.05
C ASP A 451 20.92 -12.40 -9.64
N TRP A 452 20.79 -13.48 -8.87
CA TRP A 452 21.50 -13.59 -7.59
C TRP A 452 23.02 -13.42 -7.82
N PRO A 453 23.75 -12.61 -7.02
CA PRO A 453 23.40 -12.12 -5.69
C PRO A 453 22.65 -10.77 -5.62
N GLU A 454 22.18 -10.21 -6.73
CA GLU A 454 21.40 -8.96 -6.70
C GLU A 454 20.16 -9.09 -5.81
N ARG A 455 19.81 -8.01 -5.11
CA ARG A 455 18.66 -8.00 -4.20
C ARG A 455 17.35 -7.94 -5.00
N VAL A 456 16.36 -8.72 -4.56
CA VAL A 456 14.99 -8.55 -5.04
C VAL A 456 14.50 -7.14 -4.69
N ASN A 457 14.08 -6.37 -5.69
CA ASN A 457 13.55 -5.02 -5.48
C ASN A 457 12.05 -5.06 -5.20
N ALA A 458 11.57 -4.08 -4.43
CA ALA A 458 10.14 -3.86 -4.29
C ALA A 458 9.54 -3.36 -5.60
N GLY A 459 8.28 -3.74 -5.84
CA GLY A 459 7.50 -3.19 -6.94
C GLY A 459 7.17 -1.71 -6.75
N PRO A 460 6.61 -1.04 -7.77
CA PRO A 460 6.19 0.36 -7.69
C PRO A 460 5.00 0.64 -6.77
N SER A 461 4.40 -0.39 -6.14
CA SER A 461 3.16 -0.30 -5.36
C SER A 461 1.90 -0.02 -6.19
N ALA A 462 0.73 -0.11 -5.58
CA ALA A 462 -0.54 0.24 -6.19
C ALA A 462 -0.61 1.73 -6.60
N PRO A 463 -1.40 2.11 -7.61
CA PRO A 463 -1.53 3.50 -8.05
C PRO A 463 -1.83 4.49 -6.92
N ARG A 464 -2.76 4.18 -6.01
CA ARG A 464 -3.10 5.06 -4.87
C ARG A 464 -1.94 5.27 -3.89
N ALA A 465 -1.06 4.28 -3.73
CA ALA A 465 0.16 4.43 -2.94
C ALA A 465 1.18 5.34 -3.66
N ARG A 466 1.28 5.25 -4.99
CA ARG A 466 2.15 6.11 -5.82
C ARG A 466 1.73 7.57 -5.89
N GLU A 467 0.52 7.90 -5.45
CA GLU A 467 0.09 9.29 -5.27
C GLU A 467 0.59 9.89 -3.94
N ILE A 468 1.09 9.05 -3.02
CA ILE A 468 1.62 9.45 -1.71
C ILE A 468 3.14 9.30 -1.68
N LEU A 469 3.63 8.16 -2.13
CA LEU A 469 5.03 7.77 -2.00
C LEU A 469 5.90 8.39 -3.09
N ILE A 470 7.13 8.76 -2.75
CA ILE A 470 8.15 9.20 -3.72
C ILE A 470 9.08 8.00 -3.99
N PRO A 471 9.30 7.59 -5.25
CA PRO A 471 10.24 6.52 -5.56
C PRO A 471 11.64 6.81 -5.03
N GLY A 472 12.23 5.85 -4.30
CA GLY A 472 13.58 5.95 -3.73
C GLY A 472 13.68 6.71 -2.40
N GLU A 473 12.60 7.35 -1.94
CA GLU A 473 12.53 7.95 -0.61
C GLU A 473 12.03 6.91 0.39
N ASP A 474 12.94 6.16 1.03
CA ASP A 474 12.59 5.15 2.04
C ASP A 474 12.48 5.74 3.46
N TRP A 475 11.97 4.92 4.40
CA TRP A 475 11.94 5.26 5.82
C TRP A 475 13.35 5.47 6.39
N GLN A 476 13.51 6.53 7.18
CA GLN A 476 14.73 6.86 7.90
C GLN A 476 14.47 6.93 9.40
N LEU A 477 15.37 6.35 10.21
CA LEU A 477 15.30 6.47 11.65
C LEU A 477 15.64 7.91 12.05
N VAL A 478 14.77 8.57 12.82
CA VAL A 478 15.01 9.91 13.35
C VAL A 478 15.71 9.84 14.70
N ALA A 479 15.12 9.07 15.62
CA ALA A 479 15.62 8.91 16.97
C ALA A 479 15.03 7.65 17.61
N GLU A 480 15.72 7.14 18.63
CA GLU A 480 15.29 6.00 19.44
C GLU A 480 15.67 6.18 20.91
N GLY A 481 15.19 5.28 21.78
CA GLY A 481 15.49 5.28 23.22
C GLY A 481 14.43 5.96 24.09
N PHE A 482 13.29 6.35 23.51
CA PHE A 482 12.14 6.87 24.26
C PHE A 482 11.42 5.75 25.02
N LYS A 483 10.61 6.12 26.02
CA LYS A 483 9.78 5.14 26.74
C LYS A 483 8.38 5.01 26.16
N SER A 484 7.76 6.10 25.73
CA SER A 484 6.42 6.10 25.15
C SER A 484 6.13 7.39 24.38
N THR A 485 6.56 7.47 23.11
CA THR A 485 6.24 8.57 22.20
C THR A 485 4.76 8.60 21.82
N ARG A 486 4.08 9.73 22.02
CA ARG A 486 2.63 9.90 21.81
C ARG A 486 2.26 11.28 21.29
N GLY A 487 1.07 11.33 20.66
CA GLY A 487 0.32 12.54 20.30
C GLY A 487 1.16 13.67 19.69
N PRO A 488 1.78 13.44 18.51
CA PRO A 488 2.60 14.45 17.87
C PRO A 488 1.76 15.58 17.28
N ALA A 489 2.32 16.79 17.24
CA ALA A 489 1.74 17.96 16.58
C ALA A 489 2.83 18.75 15.86
N VAL A 490 2.45 19.45 14.79
CA VAL A 490 3.36 20.26 13.98
C VAL A 490 3.02 21.74 14.14
N ASN A 491 4.04 22.61 14.22
CA ASN A 491 3.83 24.05 14.22
C ASN A 491 3.76 24.64 12.79
N ALA A 492 3.53 25.95 12.66
CA ALA A 492 3.43 26.61 11.36
C ALA A 492 4.75 26.63 10.55
N THR A 493 5.89 26.35 11.19
CA THR A 493 7.21 26.29 10.52
C THR A 493 7.62 24.87 10.13
N GLY A 494 6.89 23.85 10.59
CA GLY A 494 7.18 22.45 10.32
C GLY A 494 7.95 21.71 11.42
N GLU A 495 8.23 22.35 12.56
CA GLU A 495 8.79 21.67 13.73
C GLU A 495 7.73 20.76 14.36
N VAL A 496 8.17 19.58 14.83
CA VAL A 496 7.27 18.57 15.40
C VAL A 496 7.47 18.46 16.90
N PHE A 497 6.38 18.57 17.66
CA PHE A 497 6.35 18.39 19.11
C PHE A 497 5.66 17.07 19.44
N PHE A 498 6.14 16.36 20.45
CA PHE A 498 5.52 15.10 20.89
C PHE A 498 5.77 14.84 22.37
N ALA A 499 4.92 14.06 23.00
CA ALA A 499 5.11 13.64 24.38
C ALA A 499 5.91 12.33 24.45
N ASP A 500 6.89 12.25 25.36
CA ASP A 500 7.39 10.97 25.90
C ASP A 500 6.75 10.76 27.27
N THR A 501 5.53 10.23 27.25
CA THR A 501 4.61 10.23 28.40
C THR A 501 5.20 9.61 29.65
N THR A 502 5.94 8.50 29.49
CA THR A 502 6.51 7.76 30.64
C THR A 502 7.79 8.43 31.16
N SER A 503 8.51 9.17 30.32
CA SER A 503 9.68 9.96 30.74
C SER A 503 9.31 11.34 31.29
N ASP A 504 8.02 11.69 31.27
CA ASP A 504 7.46 12.96 31.71
C ASP A 504 8.09 14.19 31.03
N LYS A 505 8.19 14.10 29.69
CA LYS A 505 8.80 15.13 28.85
C LYS A 505 7.97 15.39 27.61
N ILE A 506 8.04 16.61 27.12
CA ILE A 506 7.68 16.97 25.74
C ILE A 506 8.98 17.24 24.99
N HIS A 507 9.10 16.67 23.81
CA HIS A 507 10.24 16.79 22.92
C HIS A 507 9.87 17.61 21.68
N ARG A 508 10.90 18.16 21.02
CA ARG A 508 10.80 18.86 19.74
C ARG A 508 11.79 18.25 18.74
N ILE A 509 11.32 18.02 17.53
CA ILE A 509 12.13 17.73 16.34
C ILE A 509 12.27 19.06 15.59
N ASN A 510 13.49 19.57 15.55
CA ASN A 510 13.83 20.81 14.84
C ASN A 510 13.85 20.56 13.31
N LEU A 511 13.86 21.64 12.52
CA LEU A 511 13.90 21.55 11.05
C LEU A 511 15.19 20.91 10.51
N ASP A 512 16.29 20.96 11.27
CA ASP A 512 17.54 20.26 10.96
C ASP A 512 17.49 18.75 11.28
N GLY A 513 16.36 18.27 11.82
CA GLY A 513 16.13 16.88 12.21
C GLY A 513 16.62 16.51 13.60
N THR A 514 17.23 17.43 14.36
CA THR A 514 17.68 17.16 15.73
C THR A 514 16.50 17.05 16.70
N VAL A 515 16.58 16.12 17.64
CA VAL A 515 15.55 15.91 18.67
C VAL A 515 16.05 16.43 20.01
N GLY A 516 15.31 17.36 20.62
CA GLY A 516 15.61 17.96 21.91
C GLY A 516 14.46 17.86 22.90
N VAL A 517 14.75 18.05 24.18
CA VAL A 517 13.70 18.23 25.21
C VAL A 517 13.21 19.67 25.13
N PHE A 518 11.90 19.84 25.00
CA PHE A 518 11.22 21.14 25.00
C PHE A 518 10.71 21.51 26.40
N ALA A 519 10.08 20.56 27.09
CA ALA A 519 9.62 20.73 28.47
C ALA A 519 9.82 19.42 29.26
N SER A 520 10.07 19.55 30.57
CA SER A 520 10.15 18.44 31.53
C SER A 520 9.12 18.65 32.64
N GLU A 521 8.84 17.61 33.42
CA GLU A 521 7.88 17.67 34.53
C GLU A 521 6.47 18.07 34.05
N THR A 522 6.09 17.52 32.89
CA THR A 522 4.89 17.86 32.13
C THR A 522 3.60 17.28 32.72
N GLY A 523 3.69 16.55 33.84
CA GLY A 523 2.55 15.85 34.45
C GLY A 523 2.11 14.64 33.64
N ASN A 524 3.07 13.92 33.06
CA ASN A 524 2.87 12.81 32.13
C ASN A 524 1.97 13.18 30.95
N ALA A 525 2.33 14.25 30.22
CA ALA A 525 1.61 14.61 29.00
C ALA A 525 1.43 13.38 28.09
N HIS A 526 0.21 13.15 27.61
CA HIS A 526 -0.11 12.06 26.69
C HIS A 526 -0.18 12.56 25.24
N CYS A 527 -0.73 13.76 25.03
CA CYS A 527 -0.85 14.34 23.69
C CYS A 527 -0.59 15.84 23.74
N VAL A 528 -0.03 16.38 22.65
CA VAL A 528 0.17 17.81 22.47
C VAL A 528 -0.56 18.31 21.22
N THR A 529 -0.87 19.60 21.19
CA THR A 529 -1.39 20.30 20.00
C THR A 529 -0.84 21.72 19.97
N VAL A 530 -0.79 22.34 18.80
CA VAL A 530 -0.30 23.72 18.64
C VAL A 530 -1.48 24.59 18.21
N GLY A 531 -1.71 25.67 18.95
CA GLY A 531 -2.73 26.67 18.62
C GLY A 531 -2.33 27.54 17.43
N ALA A 532 -3.30 28.25 16.86
CA ALA A 532 -3.07 29.14 15.73
C ALA A 532 -2.12 30.31 16.04
N ASP A 533 -1.99 30.66 17.33
CA ASP A 533 -1.05 31.65 17.87
C ASP A 533 0.36 31.08 18.14
N GLY A 534 0.57 29.80 17.87
CA GLY A 534 1.81 29.07 18.16
C GLY A 534 1.92 28.55 19.60
N THR A 535 0.92 28.78 20.46
CA THR A 535 0.92 28.25 21.82
C THR A 535 0.81 26.73 21.79
N LEU A 536 1.74 26.03 22.46
CA LEU A 536 1.65 24.58 22.61
C LEU A 536 0.72 24.26 23.78
N TYR A 537 -0.19 23.31 23.60
CA TYR A 537 -1.03 22.77 24.66
C TYR A 537 -0.73 21.29 24.87
N SER A 538 -0.88 20.81 26.10
CA SER A 538 -0.83 19.37 26.41
C SER A 538 -1.99 18.93 27.28
N ILE A 539 -2.37 17.68 27.13
CA ILE A 539 -3.31 16.99 28.00
C ILE A 539 -2.69 15.71 28.56
N SER A 540 -3.16 15.29 29.73
CA SER A 540 -2.66 14.11 30.43
C SER A 540 -3.81 13.23 30.91
N GLU A 541 -3.59 11.92 30.87
CA GLU A 541 -4.49 10.93 31.45
C GLU A 541 -4.26 10.74 32.95
N LYS A 542 -3.29 11.44 33.55
CA LYS A 542 -2.90 11.27 34.96
C LYS A 542 -3.00 12.55 35.79
N SER A 543 -2.55 13.69 35.25
CA SER A 543 -2.48 14.92 36.04
C SER A 543 -3.85 15.59 36.24
N GLY A 544 -4.80 15.31 35.35
CA GLY A 544 -6.10 15.98 35.33
C GLY A 544 -6.01 17.45 34.89
N LYS A 545 -4.91 17.85 34.23
CA LYS A 545 -4.66 19.24 33.84
C LYS A 545 -4.47 19.37 32.34
N LEU A 546 -5.10 20.42 31.79
CA LEU A 546 -4.77 20.98 30.50
C LEU A 546 -3.71 22.06 30.71
N MET A 547 -2.55 21.91 30.07
CA MET A 547 -1.43 22.83 30.19
C MET A 547 -1.22 23.59 28.88
N SER A 548 -0.67 24.80 28.98
CA SER A 548 -0.13 25.58 27.86
C SER A 548 1.36 25.85 28.09
N TYR A 549 2.12 26.03 27.02
CA TYR A 549 3.54 26.32 27.05
C TYR A 549 3.86 27.46 26.09
N ASP A 550 4.68 28.40 26.54
CA ASP A 550 5.23 29.42 25.66
C ASP A 550 6.38 28.87 24.80
N ALA A 551 6.94 29.70 23.92
CA ALA A 551 8.04 29.30 23.02
C ALA A 551 9.33 28.85 23.74
N THR A 552 9.48 29.15 25.04
CA THR A 552 10.61 28.72 25.87
C THR A 552 10.34 27.40 26.60
N GLY A 553 9.11 26.89 26.54
CA GLY A 553 8.67 25.70 27.28
C GLY A 553 8.14 26.01 28.68
N ALA A 554 7.93 27.28 29.05
CA ALA A 554 7.39 27.62 30.36
C ALA A 554 5.90 27.27 30.43
N ALA A 555 5.54 26.45 31.42
CA ALA A 555 4.21 25.86 31.53
C ALA A 555 3.23 26.72 32.35
N LYS A 556 1.96 26.75 31.94
CA LYS A 556 0.83 27.35 32.66
C LYS A 556 -0.39 26.45 32.59
N VAL A 557 -1.08 26.29 33.73
CA VAL A 557 -2.37 25.60 33.80
C VAL A 557 -3.43 26.44 33.08
N VAL A 558 -4.12 25.82 32.12
CA VAL A 558 -5.25 26.41 31.40
C VAL A 558 -6.58 25.99 32.03
N LEU A 559 -6.68 24.71 32.41
CA LEU A 559 -7.86 24.14 33.02
C LEU A 559 -7.48 22.96 33.92
N ASP A 560 -8.11 22.88 35.10
CA ASP A 560 -8.01 21.74 36.01
C ASP A 560 -9.22 20.81 35.88
N GLU A 561 -9.12 19.62 36.48
CA GLU A 561 -10.18 18.59 36.54
C GLU A 561 -10.60 18.05 35.17
N ILE A 562 -9.65 17.87 34.26
CA ILE A 562 -9.88 17.17 32.99
C ILE A 562 -8.76 16.18 32.71
N LEU A 563 -9.08 14.90 32.78
CA LEU A 563 -8.23 13.84 32.24
C LEU A 563 -8.53 13.71 30.75
N GLY A 564 -7.49 13.63 29.93
CA GLY A 564 -7.66 13.48 28.49
C GLY A 564 -6.56 12.69 27.82
N HIS A 565 -6.97 12.00 26.76
CA HIS A 565 -6.13 11.12 25.96
C HIS A 565 -5.53 11.87 24.76
N SER A 566 -6.35 12.63 24.02
CA SER A 566 -5.90 13.50 22.92
C SER A 566 -6.44 14.91 23.08
N ILE A 567 -5.73 15.89 22.53
CA ILE A 567 -6.12 17.29 22.46
C ILE A 567 -5.95 17.82 21.04
N LEU A 568 -6.85 18.70 20.60
CA LEU A 568 -6.81 19.31 19.27
C LEU A 568 -7.21 20.78 19.34
N ALA A 569 -6.31 21.67 18.89
CA ALA A 569 -6.60 23.09 18.83
C ALA A 569 -7.38 23.47 17.56
N MET A 570 -8.42 24.27 17.74
CA MET A 570 -9.19 24.87 16.65
C MET A 570 -8.66 26.25 16.27
N PRO A 571 -8.80 26.67 15.00
CA PRO A 571 -8.42 28.02 14.57
C PRO A 571 -9.16 29.13 15.31
N GLY A 572 -10.39 28.88 15.76
CA GLY A 572 -11.19 29.81 16.58
C GLY A 572 -10.80 29.86 18.07
N GLY A 573 -9.66 29.29 18.46
CA GLY A 573 -9.13 29.31 19.84
C GLY A 573 -9.75 28.30 20.81
N GLY A 574 -10.72 27.50 20.36
CA GLY A 574 -11.27 26.39 21.15
C GLY A 574 -10.36 25.16 21.13
N LEU A 575 -10.51 24.27 22.12
CA LEU A 575 -9.77 23.01 22.24
C LEU A 575 -10.75 21.85 22.35
N TYR A 576 -10.60 20.82 21.51
CA TYR A 576 -11.25 19.54 21.74
C TYR A 576 -10.34 18.63 22.56
N VAL A 577 -10.94 17.85 23.47
CA VAL A 577 -10.25 16.84 24.28
C VAL A 577 -11.03 15.53 24.23
N THR A 578 -10.37 14.43 23.86
CA THR A 578 -10.92 13.08 24.11
C THR A 578 -10.60 12.64 25.52
N SER A 579 -11.54 11.96 26.17
CA SER A 579 -11.37 11.43 27.52
C SER A 579 -12.02 10.07 27.66
N ASN A 580 -11.33 9.14 28.31
CA ASN A 580 -11.83 7.80 28.63
C ASN A 580 -12.17 7.63 30.13
N GLY A 581 -12.15 8.74 30.88
CA GLY A 581 -12.44 8.79 32.31
C GLY A 581 -11.49 7.94 33.18
N ASP A 582 -11.79 7.90 34.48
CA ASP A 582 -10.97 7.22 35.50
C ASP A 582 -11.36 5.73 35.64
N LYS A 583 -12.45 5.31 34.98
CA LYS A 583 -12.97 3.94 35.05
C LYS A 583 -12.34 3.11 33.95
N ALA A 584 -11.65 2.05 34.33
CA ALA A 584 -11.22 1.02 33.39
C ALA A 584 -12.44 0.55 32.57
N HIS A 585 -12.35 0.70 31.23
CA HIS A 585 -13.39 0.29 30.26
C HIS A 585 -14.70 1.11 30.28
N GLY A 586 -14.70 2.35 30.78
CA GLY A 586 -15.81 3.29 30.58
C GLY A 586 -15.90 3.80 29.13
N PRO A 587 -17.06 4.30 28.67
CA PRO A 587 -17.19 4.87 27.34
C PRO A 587 -16.36 6.16 27.22
N GLY A 588 -15.57 6.26 26.16
CA GLY A 588 -14.91 7.46 25.71
C GLY A 588 -15.88 8.58 25.35
N SER A 589 -15.39 9.81 25.49
CA SER A 589 -16.13 11.05 25.29
C SER A 589 -15.28 12.11 24.61
N VAL A 590 -15.94 13.10 24.02
CA VAL A 590 -15.32 14.30 23.44
C VAL A 590 -15.81 15.52 24.20
N TRP A 591 -14.88 16.36 24.61
CA TRP A 591 -15.11 17.61 25.33
C TRP A 591 -14.65 18.78 24.47
N PHE A 592 -15.40 19.87 24.49
CA PHE A 592 -15.02 21.14 23.90
C PHE A 592 -14.72 22.14 25.01
N ILE A 593 -13.61 22.86 24.88
CA ILE A 593 -13.11 23.80 25.87
C ILE A 593 -12.92 25.15 25.20
N LYS A 594 -13.56 26.18 25.74
CA LYS A 594 -13.44 27.56 25.25
C LYS A 594 -13.72 28.55 26.37
N ASP A 595 -12.92 29.60 26.45
CA ASP A 595 -13.07 30.68 27.43
C ASP A 595 -13.16 30.17 28.89
N GLY A 596 -12.38 29.12 29.22
CA GLY A 596 -12.35 28.50 30.54
C GLY A 596 -13.51 27.54 30.86
N ASN A 597 -14.48 27.37 29.95
CA ASN A 597 -15.60 26.44 30.12
C ASN A 597 -15.31 25.12 29.40
N LYS A 598 -15.70 23.99 30.01
CA LYS A 598 -15.68 22.66 29.37
C LYS A 598 -17.11 22.14 29.16
N THR A 599 -17.40 21.64 27.96
CA THR A 599 -18.70 21.09 27.57
C THR A 599 -18.51 19.71 26.95
N GLN A 600 -19.22 18.70 27.43
CA GLN A 600 -19.22 17.39 26.78
C GLN A 600 -20.04 17.46 25.50
N VAL A 601 -19.42 17.21 24.35
CA VAL A 601 -20.04 17.30 23.02
C VAL A 601 -20.30 15.93 22.39
N ASP A 602 -19.72 14.86 22.93
CA ASP A 602 -20.07 13.48 22.58
C ASP A 602 -19.72 12.50 23.71
N SER A 603 -20.38 11.33 23.72
CA SER A 603 -20.09 10.20 24.61
C SER A 603 -20.42 8.86 23.95
N GLY A 604 -20.01 7.75 24.57
CA GLY A 604 -20.36 6.40 24.09
C GLY A 604 -19.40 5.85 23.03
N ILE A 605 -18.26 6.49 22.79
CA ILE A 605 -17.17 5.93 21.97
C ILE A 605 -16.52 4.80 22.77
N LYS A 606 -16.18 3.65 22.17
CA LYS A 606 -15.62 2.52 22.93
C LYS A 606 -14.29 2.85 23.62
N PHE A 607 -13.44 3.62 22.94
CA PHE A 607 -12.21 4.20 23.48
C PHE A 607 -11.78 5.36 22.59
N ALA A 608 -12.02 6.59 23.02
CA ALA A 608 -11.78 7.79 22.21
C ALA A 608 -10.30 8.16 22.23
N THR A 609 -9.68 8.28 21.06
CA THR A 609 -8.24 8.53 20.93
C THR A 609 -7.96 9.83 20.15
N GLY A 610 -7.17 9.77 19.09
CA GLY A 610 -6.75 10.92 18.29
C GLY A 610 -7.89 11.64 17.58
N MET A 611 -7.71 12.94 17.38
CA MET A 611 -8.65 13.78 16.65
C MET A 611 -7.92 14.64 15.64
N THR A 612 -8.61 14.97 14.55
CA THR A 612 -8.17 15.97 13.57
C THR A 612 -9.39 16.51 12.83
N TYR A 613 -9.30 17.68 12.21
CA TYR A 613 -10.33 18.18 11.31
C TYR A 613 -9.83 18.21 9.87
N ARG A 614 -10.75 18.03 8.94
CA ARG A 614 -10.47 18.16 7.51
C ARG A 614 -9.95 19.57 7.20
N PRO A 615 -9.11 19.80 6.18
CA PRO A 615 -8.55 21.14 5.92
C PRO A 615 -9.55 22.28 5.70
N ASP A 616 -10.80 21.99 5.37
CA ASP A 616 -11.90 22.95 5.25
C ASP A 616 -12.73 23.13 6.55
N GLN A 617 -12.31 22.47 7.64
CA GLN A 617 -12.63 22.74 9.04
C GLN A 617 -14.07 22.51 9.50
N TRP A 618 -14.96 21.98 8.66
CA TRP A 618 -16.34 21.67 9.08
C TRP A 618 -16.54 20.21 9.48
N LEU A 619 -15.58 19.32 9.20
CA LEU A 619 -15.59 17.92 9.62
C LEU A 619 -14.53 17.63 10.67
N LEU A 620 -14.96 17.06 11.79
CA LEU A 620 -14.09 16.48 12.81
C LEU A 620 -14.02 14.96 12.62
N SER A 621 -12.81 14.42 12.67
CA SER A 621 -12.55 12.98 12.77
C SER A 621 -12.10 12.62 14.17
N VAL A 622 -12.69 11.57 14.74
CA VAL A 622 -12.35 11.05 16.08
C VAL A 622 -12.11 9.55 15.99
N ALA A 623 -10.89 9.11 16.28
CA ALA A 623 -10.53 7.70 16.25
C ALA A 623 -11.11 6.94 17.46
N GLU A 624 -11.51 5.68 17.23
CA GLU A 624 -11.91 4.74 18.28
C GLU A 624 -10.88 3.61 18.38
N GLY A 625 -9.98 3.71 19.36
CA GLY A 625 -8.81 2.84 19.47
C GLY A 625 -9.09 1.37 19.74
N HIS A 626 -10.31 1.02 20.18
CA HIS A 626 -10.75 -0.36 20.41
C HIS A 626 -11.72 -0.88 19.34
N SER A 627 -11.69 -0.32 18.14
CA SER A 627 -12.43 -0.83 17.00
C SER A 627 -11.70 -0.58 15.66
N LYS A 628 -12.46 -0.65 14.56
CA LYS A 628 -12.01 -0.42 13.19
C LYS A 628 -12.60 0.87 12.60
N TRP A 629 -13.02 1.79 13.46
CA TRP A 629 -13.74 2.99 13.04
C TRP A 629 -13.00 4.26 13.42
N VAL A 630 -13.00 5.22 12.50
CA VAL A 630 -12.86 6.64 12.83
C VAL A 630 -14.22 7.29 12.56
N TYR A 631 -14.76 7.96 13.57
CA TYR A 631 -16.02 8.65 13.46
C TYR A 631 -15.83 9.99 12.75
N SER A 632 -16.81 10.37 11.94
CA SER A 632 -16.94 11.70 11.35
C SER A 632 -18.05 12.47 12.05
N TYR A 633 -17.84 13.76 12.27
CA TYR A 633 -18.82 14.68 12.84
C TYR A 633 -18.83 15.98 12.04
N GLN A 634 -20.00 16.58 11.89
CA GLN A 634 -20.11 17.97 11.51
C GLN A 634 -19.82 18.86 12.74
N ILE A 635 -18.97 19.86 12.55
CA ILE A 635 -18.68 20.91 13.54
C ILE A 635 -19.65 22.08 13.30
N ASN A 636 -20.41 22.46 14.32
CA ASN A 636 -21.25 23.66 14.29
C ASN A 636 -20.42 24.92 14.64
N GLU A 637 -20.94 26.10 14.31
CA GLU A 637 -20.26 27.39 14.57
C GLU A 637 -19.88 27.60 16.04
N ASP A 638 -20.67 27.05 16.97
CA ASP A 638 -20.42 27.12 18.41
C ASP A 638 -19.45 26.05 18.95
N GLY A 639 -18.95 25.17 18.08
CA GLY A 639 -18.07 24.05 18.44
C GLY A 639 -18.80 22.79 18.92
N THR A 640 -20.13 22.77 18.96
CA THR A 640 -20.88 21.53 19.18
C THR A 640 -20.79 20.60 17.98
N LEU A 641 -21.01 19.30 18.22
CA LEU A 641 -20.91 18.26 17.19
C LEU A 641 -22.29 17.74 16.80
N ALA A 642 -22.48 17.54 15.49
CA ALA A 642 -23.70 16.96 14.92
C ALA A 642 -23.35 15.85 13.91
N ASN A 643 -24.36 15.07 13.52
CA ASN A 643 -24.26 14.10 12.42
C ASN A 643 -23.10 13.09 12.58
N LYS A 644 -22.96 12.52 13.79
CA LYS A 644 -21.97 11.49 14.10
C LYS A 644 -22.19 10.24 13.24
N GLU A 645 -21.15 9.80 12.53
CA GLU A 645 -21.18 8.58 11.73
C GLU A 645 -19.90 7.75 11.90
N ARG A 646 -20.04 6.41 11.87
CA ARG A 646 -18.90 5.50 11.69
C ARG A 646 -18.51 5.52 10.22
N PHE A 647 -17.65 6.45 9.85
CA PHE A 647 -17.43 6.81 8.46
C PHE A 647 -16.20 6.12 7.86
N PHE A 648 -15.04 6.28 8.47
CA PHE A 648 -13.82 5.67 7.94
C PHE A 648 -13.64 4.25 8.47
N HIS A 649 -13.52 3.29 7.56
CA HIS A 649 -13.33 1.87 7.88
C HIS A 649 -11.86 1.48 7.76
N LEU A 650 -11.26 1.10 8.89
CA LEU A 650 -9.89 0.61 9.02
C LEU A 650 -9.82 -0.90 8.83
N HIS A 651 -8.68 -1.38 8.34
CA HIS A 651 -8.33 -2.80 8.30
C HIS A 651 -7.80 -3.26 9.65
N VAL A 652 -8.16 -4.48 10.00
CA VAL A 652 -7.71 -5.18 11.22
C VAL A 652 -7.07 -6.48 10.75
N ALA A 653 -5.86 -6.77 11.23
CA ALA A 653 -5.24 -8.05 10.94
C ALA A 653 -6.05 -9.17 11.61
N ASP A 654 -6.08 -10.37 11.03
CA ASP A 654 -6.89 -11.50 11.51
C ASP A 654 -6.67 -11.85 13.00
N TRP A 655 -5.46 -11.60 13.50
CA TRP A 655 -5.08 -11.88 14.88
C TRP A 655 -5.38 -10.76 15.88
N ASP A 656 -5.71 -9.57 15.40
CA ASP A 656 -5.98 -8.40 16.23
C ASP A 656 -7.49 -8.24 16.46
N ASP A 657 -7.87 -7.80 17.67
CA ASP A 657 -9.27 -7.52 17.99
C ASP A 657 -9.75 -6.16 17.43
N ASP A 658 -8.82 -5.26 17.10
CA ASP A 658 -9.09 -3.91 16.63
C ASP A 658 -7.91 -3.29 15.87
N ALA A 659 -8.14 -2.17 15.18
CA ALA A 659 -7.10 -1.50 14.40
C ALA A 659 -6.09 -0.75 15.30
N GLY A 660 -6.43 -0.43 16.54
CA GLY A 660 -5.57 0.33 17.45
C GLY A 660 -5.33 1.77 17.04
N ALA A 661 -6.33 2.41 16.44
CA ALA A 661 -6.25 3.79 15.98
C ALA A 661 -5.94 4.73 17.16
N GLU A 662 -4.76 5.36 17.15
CA GLU A 662 -4.26 6.16 18.29
C GLU A 662 -4.19 7.65 17.97
N SER A 663 -3.74 7.98 16.77
CA SER A 663 -3.48 9.35 16.30
C SER A 663 -3.96 9.48 14.86
N VAL A 664 -4.47 10.65 14.51
CA VAL A 664 -5.01 10.95 13.18
C VAL A 664 -4.50 12.33 12.76
N CYS A 665 -4.09 12.49 11.51
CA CYS A 665 -3.86 13.80 10.91
C CYS A 665 -4.41 13.86 9.48
N TYR A 666 -4.58 15.08 8.98
CA TYR A 666 -4.88 15.35 7.57
C TYR A 666 -3.68 15.99 6.88
N SER A 667 -3.55 15.67 5.59
CA SER A 667 -2.78 16.47 4.64
C SER A 667 -3.66 17.56 4.02
N ILE A 668 -3.05 18.63 3.51
CA ILE A 668 -3.78 19.70 2.80
C ILE A 668 -4.43 19.21 1.51
N GLU A 669 -3.90 18.15 0.92
CA GLU A 669 -4.49 17.47 -0.25
C GLU A 669 -5.72 16.62 0.12
N GLY A 670 -6.15 16.61 1.39
CA GLY A 670 -7.40 16.00 1.82
C GLY A 670 -7.32 14.54 2.23
N ARG A 671 -6.11 13.93 2.28
CA ARG A 671 -5.95 12.56 2.79
C ARG A 671 -5.84 12.52 4.30
N GLN A 672 -6.54 11.57 4.90
CA GLN A 672 -6.44 11.25 6.32
C GLN A 672 -5.40 10.15 6.55
N PHE A 673 -4.49 10.38 7.49
CA PHE A 673 -3.47 9.43 7.94
C PHE A 673 -3.79 9.00 9.37
N ILE A 674 -3.86 7.69 9.61
CA ILE A 674 -4.26 7.10 10.88
C ILE A 674 -3.13 6.19 11.37
N ALA A 675 -2.62 6.43 12.58
CA ALA A 675 -1.67 5.55 13.25
C ALA A 675 -2.39 4.30 13.80
N THR A 676 -1.99 3.11 13.37
CA THR A 676 -2.64 1.82 13.69
C THR A 676 -1.62 0.71 14.01
N ARG A 677 -2.11 -0.47 14.43
CA ARG A 677 -1.30 -1.68 14.61
C ARG A 677 -0.57 -2.12 13.34
N SER A 678 -1.22 -2.00 12.19
CA SER A 678 -0.66 -2.43 10.89
C SER A 678 0.28 -1.40 10.24
N GLY A 679 0.55 -0.28 10.91
CA GLY A 679 1.26 0.86 10.34
C GLY A 679 0.37 2.09 10.24
N ILE A 680 0.63 2.93 9.24
CA ILE A 680 -0.21 4.09 8.93
C ILE A 680 -1.24 3.69 7.89
N GLN A 681 -2.52 3.71 8.25
CA GLN A 681 -3.62 3.53 7.29
C GLN A 681 -4.03 4.89 6.74
N ILE A 682 -4.24 4.96 5.43
CA ILE A 682 -4.53 6.20 4.73
C ILE A 682 -5.86 6.04 3.99
N SER A 683 -6.82 6.88 4.35
CA SER A 683 -8.18 6.84 3.84
C SER A 683 -8.40 7.87 2.74
N ALA A 684 -9.25 7.51 1.78
CA ALA A 684 -9.86 8.47 0.88
C ALA A 684 -10.85 9.36 1.64
N ASP A 685 -11.18 10.51 1.06
CA ASP A 685 -12.08 11.50 1.64
C ASP A 685 -13.52 10.99 1.76
N ASP A 686 -13.90 10.01 0.95
CA ASP A 686 -15.19 9.32 0.98
C ASP A 686 -15.25 8.10 1.91
N GLY A 687 -14.21 7.84 2.71
CA GLY A 687 -14.25 6.87 3.82
C GLY A 687 -13.33 5.64 3.75
N PRO A 688 -13.12 4.97 2.61
CA PRO A 688 -12.38 3.71 2.58
C PRO A 688 -10.88 3.90 2.76
N THR A 689 -10.25 3.03 3.56
CA THR A 689 -8.79 2.89 3.60
C THR A 689 -8.28 2.38 2.26
N GLN A 690 -7.38 3.14 1.62
CA GLN A 690 -6.81 2.85 0.31
C GLN A 690 -5.35 2.39 0.37
N VAL A 691 -4.59 2.86 1.36
CA VAL A 691 -3.15 2.58 1.47
C VAL A 691 -2.78 2.25 2.91
N ILE A 692 -1.85 1.32 3.11
CA ILE A 692 -1.30 0.95 4.41
C ILE A 692 0.24 0.99 4.32
N LEU A 693 0.85 1.83 5.14
CA LEU A 693 2.31 2.01 5.17
C LEU A 693 2.87 1.41 6.48
N PRO A 694 3.45 0.20 6.44
CA PRO A 694 4.17 -0.33 7.59
C PRO A 694 5.49 0.42 7.79
N VAL A 695 6.01 0.41 9.02
CA VAL A 695 7.36 0.87 9.33
C VAL A 695 8.37 -0.29 9.22
N PRO A 696 9.68 -0.02 9.02
CA PRO A 696 10.65 -1.06 8.69
C PRO A 696 10.78 -2.21 9.70
N ASP A 697 10.62 -1.93 10.99
CA ASP A 697 10.71 -2.95 12.06
C ASP A 697 9.36 -3.58 12.43
N GLY A 698 8.28 -3.26 11.70
CA GLY A 698 6.93 -3.78 11.94
C GLY A 698 6.29 -3.33 13.26
N SER A 699 6.89 -2.36 13.97
CA SER A 699 6.34 -1.86 15.22
C SER A 699 5.00 -1.15 15.02
N ARG A 700 4.13 -1.24 16.02
CA ARG A 700 2.86 -0.50 16.04
C ARG A 700 3.15 1.00 15.96
N VAL A 701 2.46 1.68 15.05
CA VAL A 701 2.49 3.13 14.97
C VAL A 701 1.44 3.69 15.93
N THR A 702 1.89 4.49 16.89
CA THR A 702 1.06 5.12 17.94
C THR A 702 0.90 6.62 17.76
N GLY A 703 1.64 7.22 16.82
CA GLY A 703 1.52 8.64 16.48
C GLY A 703 1.85 8.85 15.01
N VAL A 704 1.12 9.74 14.35
CA VAL A 704 1.40 10.14 12.97
C VAL A 704 1.22 11.65 12.82
N CYS A 705 2.14 12.29 12.10
CA CYS A 705 1.98 13.68 11.68
C CYS A 705 2.77 13.94 10.40
N LEU A 706 2.46 15.07 9.76
CA LEU A 706 3.23 15.63 8.65
C LEU A 706 3.95 16.89 9.14
N GLY A 707 5.16 17.15 8.69
CA GLY A 707 5.93 18.33 9.04
C GLY A 707 7.22 18.44 8.22
N GLY A 708 8.27 18.98 8.84
CA GLY A 708 9.52 19.32 8.15
C GLY A 708 9.45 20.67 7.45
N GLN A 709 10.61 21.16 6.99
CA GLN A 709 10.75 22.50 6.42
C GLN A 709 9.80 22.76 5.23
N GLU A 710 9.63 21.76 4.36
CA GLU A 710 8.74 21.83 3.21
C GLU A 710 7.34 21.26 3.51
N MET A 711 7.04 20.93 4.78
CA MET A 711 5.79 20.30 5.22
C MET A 711 5.49 18.93 4.59
N ASP A 712 6.43 18.33 3.87
CA ASP A 712 6.28 17.11 3.05
C ASP A 712 6.82 15.83 3.74
N THR A 713 7.16 15.92 5.03
CA THR A 713 7.78 14.82 5.76
C THR A 713 6.77 14.12 6.67
N LEU A 714 6.53 12.84 6.39
CA LEU A 714 5.73 11.94 7.22
C LEU A 714 6.54 11.41 8.39
N PHE A 715 6.02 11.56 9.60
CA PHE A 715 6.59 10.99 10.81
C PHE A 715 5.71 9.88 11.38
N ALA A 716 6.32 8.76 11.74
CA ALA A 716 5.69 7.63 12.42
C ALA A 716 6.33 7.41 13.79
N PHE A 717 5.52 7.47 14.86
CA PHE A 717 5.96 7.32 16.24
C PHE A 717 5.60 5.92 16.74
N CYS A 718 6.59 5.16 17.19
CA CYS A 718 6.48 3.71 17.44
C CYS A 718 6.83 3.36 18.89
N GLY A 719 6.36 4.15 19.86
CA GLY A 719 6.64 3.95 21.27
C GLY A 719 8.06 4.35 21.68
N ASN A 720 9.08 3.58 21.30
CA ASN A 720 10.48 3.86 21.65
C ASN A 720 11.31 4.46 20.50
N LYS A 721 10.75 4.53 19.29
CA LYS A 721 11.41 4.99 18.07
C LYS A 721 10.54 5.94 17.27
N ILE A 722 11.18 6.73 16.42
CA ILE A 722 10.53 7.63 15.47
C ILE A 722 11.16 7.42 14.09
N TRP A 723 10.31 7.19 13.10
CA TRP A 723 10.68 7.09 11.69
C TRP A 723 10.19 8.31 10.93
N LYS A 724 10.91 8.70 9.87
CA LYS A 724 10.46 9.72 8.91
C LYS A 724 10.61 9.26 7.47
N ARG A 725 9.83 9.85 6.57
CA ARG A 725 9.92 9.64 5.13
C ARG A 725 9.37 10.85 4.38
N LYS A 726 9.99 11.24 3.27
CA LYS A 726 9.41 12.25 2.36
C LYS A 726 8.26 11.67 1.55
N ILE A 727 7.18 12.43 1.41
CA ILE A 727 6.00 12.03 0.66
C ILE A 727 5.49 13.20 -0.20
N GLN A 728 4.57 12.92 -1.13
CA GLN A 728 3.96 13.93 -2.02
C GLN A 728 2.87 14.79 -1.35
N HIS A 729 2.59 14.54 -0.07
CA HIS A 729 1.53 15.19 0.70
C HIS A 729 2.10 16.15 1.73
N HIS A 730 1.39 17.25 1.96
CA HIS A 730 1.87 18.32 2.82
C HIS A 730 1.02 18.48 4.07
N ALA A 731 1.69 18.87 5.15
CA ALA A 731 1.07 19.15 6.44
C ALA A 731 0.13 20.35 6.36
N MET A 732 -0.94 20.31 7.15
CA MET A 732 -1.77 21.49 7.42
C MET A 732 -1.04 22.55 8.26
N GLY A 733 0.03 22.19 8.97
CA GLY A 733 0.66 23.04 9.99
C GLY A 733 -0.23 23.23 11.23
N ALA A 734 0.19 24.11 12.15
CA ALA A 734 -0.64 24.58 13.28
C ALA A 734 -1.77 25.53 12.85
N PHE A 735 -1.65 26.06 11.63
CA PHE A 735 -2.58 27.02 11.07
C PHE A 735 -2.67 26.79 9.57
N SER A 736 -3.89 26.57 9.10
CA SER A 736 -4.23 26.92 7.73
C SER A 736 -5.49 27.77 7.76
N PRO A 737 -5.55 28.93 7.08
CA PRO A 737 -6.84 29.52 6.72
C PRO A 737 -7.63 28.48 5.91
N TRP A 738 -8.96 28.65 5.79
CA TRP A 738 -9.80 27.71 5.02
C TRP A 738 -9.09 27.30 3.72
N THR A 739 -8.69 26.03 3.65
CA THR A 739 -7.97 25.52 2.50
C THR A 739 -8.96 24.72 1.71
N ARG A 740 -9.18 25.12 0.46
CA ARG A 740 -10.04 24.38 -0.44
C ARG A 740 -9.49 22.97 -0.57
N VAL A 741 -10.21 22.00 -0.03
CA VAL A 741 -9.97 20.59 -0.34
C VAL A 741 -10.49 20.38 -1.75
N ASN A 742 -9.59 20.10 -2.68
CA ASN A 742 -9.99 19.57 -3.97
C ASN A 742 -10.39 18.12 -3.71
N GLY A 743 -11.69 17.84 -3.70
CA GLY A 743 -12.17 16.46 -3.60
C GLY A 743 -11.44 15.63 -4.63
N THR A 744 -10.74 14.59 -4.18
CA THR A 744 -10.08 13.67 -5.09
C THR A 744 -11.19 12.99 -5.85
N LYS A 745 -11.46 13.44 -7.10
CA LYS A 745 -12.49 12.82 -7.93
C LYS A 745 -12.21 11.32 -7.94
N LEU A 746 -13.21 10.55 -7.52
CA LEU A 746 -13.19 9.11 -7.39
C LEU A 746 -12.61 8.43 -8.63
#